data_AF-K0NHF4-F1
#
_entry.id   AF-K0NHF4-F1
#
_cell.length_a   1.000
_cell.length_b   1.000
_cell.length_c   1.000
_cell.angle_alpha   90.00
_cell.angle_beta   90.00
_cell.angle_gamma   90.00
#
_symmetry.space_group_name_H-M   'P 1'
#
loop_
_entity.id
_entity.type
_entity.pdbx_description
1 polymer ?
#
loop_
_entity_poly.entity_id
_entity_poly.type
_entity_poly.pdbx_seq_one_letter_code
_entity_poly.pdbx_strand_id
1 'polypeptide(L)'
;MSVVIGILFGIALEQAGFGSSRRLSGVFYFKDMAVIKVMFTAMITAIIGIVLSFRFGLVSEQAVYLNPTLYTAQVMGGIIFGIGFVIGGWCPGTAAVGAASGKGDAFVFLGGTLVGSILFNETYGLVKGLHAAEKQHISFVYDALGMPREWFVLIFVFAGILVFWCMELIEKKTVQKSEYLNSDFLKRFSFILLIAGFFVFLVSQDPSSALKNDTGLSRDISDVLPSSEQKLLSDIDKALDHMEPEELARRITSGQKNIILVDVRSEPEFSHFHIKTARRIPLEDLTEQLAPYKNLGMIVLYSNGMTHPAQARDALFRMGFQNAYILTDGLDGFINRCLKPVSLRSEPVPESIAAEINQWRRFFLATLPPSSMNNSASAITEGRTTHPGIIDTQWLSSRLDDPGIRIIDLRSQPEYNSGHIPGSFALNIESMRGNIQGVPSCLLPSPLLAGHLSLMGIRPETTVVLVYGEKVQDATLVGMALERVGHADYSLLSGGFPQWKTSGLSTDTRLPETAASVYPDTNQDRFSVNYKTVLSHVENNTALILDVRPEAYYSGEKSDEARPGHIPGAVNRPFDMDTQKAGDTVEFKPVQELKTAYEKIIPSKHALVIVHCRTGHQASQTFFVLKHLLGYDRILWYDAGWTEWAARVELPVKTGKTP
;
A
#
# COMPACT_ATOMS: atom_id res chain seq x y z
N MET A 1 7.55 -22.89 14.48
CA MET A 1 6.60 -22.69 15.61
C MET A 1 5.15 -22.84 15.16
N SER A 2 4.71 -22.18 14.09
CA SER A 2 3.31 -22.22 13.61
C SER A 2 2.77 -23.61 13.27
N VAL A 3 3.60 -24.49 12.66
CA VAL A 3 3.20 -25.88 12.35
C VAL A 3 2.89 -26.68 13.62
N VAL A 4 3.73 -26.56 14.65
CA VAL A 4 3.55 -27.25 15.93
C VAL A 4 2.29 -26.76 16.65
N ILE A 5 2.09 -25.43 16.67
CA ILE A 5 0.89 -24.82 17.24
C ILE A 5 -0.37 -25.29 16.49
N GLY A 6 -0.31 -25.34 15.16
CA GLY A 6 -1.41 -25.83 14.32
C GLY A 6 -1.76 -27.30 14.59
N ILE A 7 -0.75 -28.17 14.76
CA ILE A 7 -0.96 -29.58 15.11
C ILE A 7 -1.61 -29.70 16.49
N LEU A 8 -1.10 -29.00 17.50
CA LEU A 8 -1.67 -29.02 18.85
C LEU A 8 -3.11 -28.51 18.89
N PHE A 9 -3.39 -27.44 18.13
CA PHE A 9 -4.72 -26.90 17.98
C PHE A 9 -5.68 -27.89 17.30
N GLY A 10 -5.24 -28.55 16.22
CA GLY A 10 -6.01 -29.60 15.55
C GLY A 10 -6.33 -30.78 16.47
N ILE A 11 -5.37 -31.23 17.28
CA ILE A 11 -5.57 -32.28 18.29
C ILE A 11 -6.63 -31.84 19.31
N ALA A 12 -6.56 -30.61 19.82
CA ALA A 12 -7.53 -30.10 20.78
C ALA A 12 -8.95 -30.03 20.19
N LEU A 13 -9.10 -29.61 18.93
CA LEU A 13 -10.39 -29.58 18.24
C LEU A 13 -10.96 -30.99 18.02
N GLU A 14 -10.13 -31.95 17.61
CA GLU A 14 -10.58 -33.33 17.42
C GLU A 14 -11.00 -33.96 18.75
N GLN A 15 -10.23 -33.74 19.82
CA GLN A 15 -10.60 -34.20 21.18
C GLN A 15 -11.91 -33.57 21.68
N ALA A 16 -12.16 -32.30 21.34
CA ALA A 16 -13.43 -31.62 21.64
C ALA A 16 -14.60 -32.15 20.78
N GLY A 17 -14.36 -33.05 19.82
CA GLY A 17 -15.37 -33.62 18.94
C GLY A 17 -15.79 -32.69 17.80
N PHE A 18 -15.01 -31.65 17.51
CA PHE A 18 -15.31 -30.66 16.47
C PHE A 18 -15.05 -31.20 15.06
N GLY A 19 -14.42 -32.36 14.94
CA GLY A 19 -14.39 -33.12 13.71
C GLY A 19 -15.73 -33.72 13.31
N SER A 20 -16.85 -33.49 14.01
CA SER A 20 -18.17 -34.09 13.72
C SER A 20 -19.24 -33.05 13.41
N SER A 21 -19.75 -33.03 12.17
CA SER A 21 -20.85 -32.15 11.75
C SER A 21 -22.08 -32.26 12.64
N ARG A 22 -22.44 -33.49 13.05
CA ARG A 22 -23.60 -33.74 13.92
C ARG A 22 -23.46 -33.10 15.30
N ARG A 23 -22.24 -33.07 15.85
CA ARG A 23 -21.97 -32.40 17.14
C ARG A 23 -22.04 -30.89 16.96
N LEU A 24 -21.43 -30.38 15.90
CA LEU A 24 -21.42 -28.95 15.59
C LEU A 24 -22.83 -28.40 15.35
N SER A 25 -23.65 -29.09 14.54
CA SER A 25 -25.05 -28.71 14.31
C SER A 25 -25.92 -28.92 15.56
N GLY A 26 -25.48 -29.78 16.49
CA GLY A 26 -26.19 -30.12 17.72
C GLY A 26 -26.47 -28.93 18.62
N VAL A 27 -25.67 -27.86 18.52
CA VAL A 27 -25.86 -26.60 19.27
C VAL A 27 -27.20 -25.93 18.93
N PHE A 28 -27.61 -25.94 17.67
CA PHE A 28 -28.85 -25.30 17.21
C PHE A 28 -30.11 -26.06 17.62
N TYR A 29 -29.96 -27.36 17.94
CA TYR A 29 -31.05 -28.23 18.40
C TYR A 29 -31.05 -28.44 19.91
N PHE A 30 -30.21 -27.71 20.62
CA PHE A 30 -29.98 -27.83 22.05
C PHE A 30 -29.52 -29.23 22.53
N LYS A 31 -28.94 -30.03 21.64
CA LYS A 31 -28.53 -31.42 21.93
C LYS A 31 -27.09 -31.57 22.40
N ASP A 32 -26.20 -30.71 21.91
CA ASP A 32 -24.78 -30.74 22.26
C ASP A 32 -24.29 -29.29 22.34
N MET A 33 -23.87 -28.84 23.54
CA MET A 33 -23.41 -27.49 23.82
C MET A 33 -21.88 -27.37 23.78
N ALA A 34 -21.16 -28.39 23.30
CA ALA A 34 -19.70 -28.36 23.22
C ALA A 34 -19.18 -27.14 22.46
N VAL A 35 -19.89 -26.71 21.40
CA VAL A 35 -19.51 -25.52 20.59
C VAL A 35 -19.42 -24.27 21.45
N ILE A 36 -20.48 -23.98 22.22
CA ILE A 36 -20.55 -22.79 23.08
C ILE A 36 -19.51 -22.89 24.19
N LYS A 37 -19.40 -24.05 24.84
CA LYS A 37 -18.44 -24.29 25.93
C LYS A 37 -17.00 -24.01 25.46
N VAL A 38 -16.57 -24.61 24.35
CA VAL A 38 -15.21 -24.40 23.82
C VAL A 38 -14.98 -22.95 23.37
N MET A 39 -15.97 -22.32 22.73
CA MET A 39 -15.87 -20.92 22.31
C MET A 39 -15.65 -19.97 23.50
N PHE A 40 -16.43 -20.13 24.58
CA PHE A 40 -16.24 -19.34 25.79
C PHE A 40 -14.92 -19.63 26.50
N THR A 41 -14.48 -20.89 26.55
CA THR A 41 -13.14 -21.22 27.07
C THR A 41 -12.06 -20.49 26.28
N ALA A 42 -12.07 -20.58 24.95
CA ALA A 42 -11.08 -19.94 24.10
C ALA A 42 -11.10 -18.40 24.26
N MET A 43 -12.29 -17.80 24.33
CA MET A 43 -12.49 -16.37 24.46
C MET A 43 -12.00 -15.83 25.81
N ILE A 44 -12.28 -16.54 26.90
CA ILE A 44 -11.78 -16.21 28.25
C ILE A 44 -10.25 -16.35 28.29
N THR A 45 -9.70 -17.45 27.79
CA THR A 45 -8.25 -17.67 27.74
C THR A 45 -7.56 -16.61 26.90
N ALA A 46 -8.12 -16.22 25.75
CA ALA A 46 -7.56 -15.21 24.88
C ALA A 46 -7.58 -13.82 25.53
N ILE A 47 -8.70 -13.41 26.12
CA ILE A 47 -8.81 -12.11 26.82
C ILE A 47 -7.80 -12.04 27.97
N ILE A 48 -7.73 -13.07 28.82
CA ILE A 48 -6.78 -13.14 29.93
C ILE A 48 -5.34 -13.08 29.39
N GLY A 49 -5.03 -13.87 28.37
CA GLY A 49 -3.70 -13.96 27.79
C GLY A 49 -3.23 -12.65 27.16
N ILE A 50 -4.09 -11.96 26.42
CA ILE A 50 -3.78 -10.68 25.77
C ILE A 50 -3.55 -9.60 26.82
N VAL A 51 -4.43 -9.48 27.83
CA VAL A 51 -4.28 -8.48 28.90
C VAL A 51 -2.97 -8.66 29.66
N LEU A 52 -2.63 -9.90 30.02
CA LEU A 52 -1.35 -10.20 30.66
C LEU A 52 -0.17 -9.90 29.72
N SER A 53 -0.29 -10.22 28.43
CA SER A 53 0.77 -9.96 27.44
C SER A 53 1.05 -8.47 27.26
N PHE A 54 0.01 -7.63 27.23
CA PHE A 54 0.15 -6.18 27.22
C PHE A 54 0.77 -5.68 28.52
N ARG A 55 0.32 -6.19 29.67
CA ARG A 55 0.82 -5.77 30.98
C ARG A 55 2.31 -6.08 31.18
N PHE A 56 2.76 -7.26 30.72
CA PHE A 56 4.15 -7.67 30.81
C PHE A 56 5.02 -7.15 29.65
N GLY A 57 4.46 -6.35 28.75
CA GLY A 57 5.20 -5.78 27.61
C GLY A 57 5.67 -6.82 26.59
N LEU A 58 5.07 -8.02 26.58
CA LEU A 58 5.37 -9.08 25.61
C LEU A 58 4.86 -8.73 24.20
N VAL A 59 3.80 -7.93 24.13
CA VAL A 59 3.18 -7.44 22.90
C VAL A 59 2.82 -5.97 23.10
N SER A 60 3.10 -5.11 22.12
CA SER A 60 2.64 -3.72 22.16
C SER A 60 1.19 -3.61 21.69
N GLU A 61 0.39 -2.75 22.32
CA GLU A 61 -1.01 -2.52 21.91
C GLU A 61 -1.10 -2.04 20.45
N GLN A 62 -0.06 -1.36 19.96
CA GLN A 62 0.05 -0.86 18.58
C GLN A 62 0.42 -1.94 17.55
N ALA A 63 0.97 -3.09 17.97
CA ALA A 63 1.29 -4.19 17.06
C ALA A 63 0.06 -5.06 16.73
N VAL A 64 -1.06 -4.85 17.42
CA VAL A 64 -2.30 -5.60 17.18
C VAL A 64 -3.19 -4.79 16.26
N TYR A 65 -3.31 -5.26 15.02
CA TYR A 65 -4.27 -4.68 14.08
C TYR A 65 -5.70 -5.03 14.49
N LEU A 66 -6.51 -4.00 14.72
CA LEU A 66 -7.93 -4.13 15.04
C LEU A 66 -8.76 -3.77 13.80
N ASN A 67 -9.64 -4.68 13.41
CA ASN A 67 -10.58 -4.41 12.32
C ASN A 67 -11.59 -3.34 12.76
N PRO A 68 -11.95 -2.38 11.87
CA PRO A 68 -12.98 -1.40 12.16
C PRO A 68 -14.33 -2.08 12.41
N THR A 69 -15.12 -1.49 13.31
CA THR A 69 -16.43 -2.01 13.67
C THR A 69 -17.46 -1.56 12.64
N LEU A 70 -17.96 -2.52 11.85
CA LEU A 70 -18.95 -2.29 10.80
C LEU A 70 -20.22 -3.07 11.14
N TYR A 71 -21.05 -2.48 12.00
CA TYR A 71 -22.19 -3.19 12.60
C TYR A 71 -23.14 -3.77 11.55
N THR A 72 -23.51 -3.01 10.53
CA THR A 72 -24.47 -3.49 9.52
C THR A 72 -23.90 -4.66 8.73
N ALA A 73 -22.66 -4.53 8.24
CA ALA A 73 -22.02 -5.58 7.46
C ALA A 73 -21.74 -6.84 8.30
N GLN A 74 -21.31 -6.67 9.55
CA GLN A 74 -21.02 -7.77 10.47
C GLN A 74 -22.29 -8.52 10.88
N VAL A 75 -23.39 -7.82 11.16
CA VAL A 75 -24.68 -8.47 11.50
C VAL A 75 -25.21 -9.25 10.30
N MET A 76 -25.23 -8.64 9.12
CA MET A 76 -25.69 -9.32 7.90
C MET A 76 -24.82 -10.52 7.54
N GLY A 77 -23.50 -10.37 7.59
CA GLY A 77 -22.54 -11.46 7.38
C GLY A 77 -22.71 -12.57 8.41
N GLY A 78 -22.93 -12.22 9.68
CA GLY A 78 -23.19 -13.17 10.77
C GLY A 78 -24.47 -13.98 10.57
N ILE A 79 -25.55 -13.36 10.08
CA ILE A 79 -26.80 -14.06 9.76
C ILE A 79 -26.58 -15.06 8.61
N ILE A 80 -25.94 -14.61 7.52
CA ILE A 80 -25.64 -15.47 6.35
C ILE A 80 -24.75 -16.64 6.77
N PHE A 81 -23.70 -16.36 7.54
CA PHE A 81 -22.81 -17.37 8.09
C PHE A 81 -23.55 -18.36 8.99
N GLY A 82 -24.43 -17.88 9.87
CA GLY A 82 -25.25 -18.72 10.75
C GLY A 82 -26.16 -19.67 9.98
N ILE A 83 -26.85 -19.17 8.94
CA ILE A 83 -27.67 -20.00 8.05
C ILE A 83 -26.81 -21.06 7.36
N GLY A 84 -25.66 -20.65 6.81
CA GLY A 84 -24.70 -21.56 6.17
C GLY A 84 -24.17 -22.63 7.14
N PHE A 85 -23.91 -22.26 8.39
CA PHE A 85 -23.45 -23.20 9.41
C PHE A 85 -24.54 -24.20 9.81
N VAL A 86 -25.80 -23.76 9.95
CA VAL A 86 -26.93 -24.65 10.24
C VAL A 86 -27.14 -25.65 9.10
N ILE A 87 -27.08 -25.21 7.85
CA ILE A 87 -27.29 -26.07 6.66
C ILE A 87 -26.11 -27.02 6.46
N GLY A 88 -24.88 -26.49 6.52
CA GLY A 88 -23.66 -27.23 6.22
C GLY A 88 -23.19 -28.11 7.37
N GLY A 89 -23.58 -27.82 8.61
CA GLY A 89 -23.11 -28.53 9.80
C GLY A 89 -21.63 -28.31 10.11
N TRP A 90 -20.97 -27.38 9.41
CA TRP A 90 -19.54 -27.06 9.54
C TRP A 90 -19.30 -25.56 9.58
N CYS A 91 -18.23 -25.15 10.25
CA CYS A 91 -17.60 -23.86 10.00
C CYS A 91 -16.29 -24.08 9.21
N PRO A 92 -15.73 -23.08 8.51
CA PRO A 92 -14.58 -23.30 7.63
C PRO A 92 -13.38 -23.98 8.31
N GLY A 93 -13.07 -23.60 9.56
CA GLY A 93 -11.97 -24.19 10.32
C GLY A 93 -12.21 -25.64 10.72
N THR A 94 -13.42 -25.99 11.18
CA THR A 94 -13.75 -27.37 11.55
C THR A 94 -13.96 -28.26 10.35
N ALA A 95 -14.39 -27.71 9.20
CA ALA A 95 -14.45 -28.41 7.94
C ALA A 95 -13.05 -28.85 7.46
N ALA A 96 -12.03 -28.01 7.66
CA ALA A 96 -10.65 -28.40 7.37
C ALA A 96 -10.18 -29.57 8.24
N VAL A 97 -10.52 -29.57 9.54
CA VAL A 97 -10.25 -30.70 10.44
C VAL A 97 -11.04 -31.94 10.00
N GLY A 98 -12.33 -31.80 9.70
CA GLY A 98 -13.18 -32.89 9.23
C GLY A 98 -12.69 -33.51 7.92
N ALA A 99 -12.23 -32.69 6.98
CA ALA A 99 -11.64 -33.14 5.73
C ALA A 99 -10.32 -33.89 5.97
N ALA A 100 -9.45 -33.38 6.87
CA ALA A 100 -8.24 -34.08 7.28
C ALA A 100 -8.53 -35.43 7.97
N SER A 101 -9.64 -35.51 8.72
CA SER A 101 -10.17 -36.74 9.31
C SER A 101 -10.93 -37.63 8.32
N GLY A 102 -10.93 -37.31 7.02
CA GLY A 102 -11.49 -38.13 5.94
C GLY A 102 -13.02 -38.05 5.79
N LYS A 103 -13.67 -37.01 6.31
CA LYS A 103 -15.14 -36.88 6.27
C LYS A 103 -15.62 -36.25 4.96
N GLY A 104 -16.44 -37.00 4.22
CA GLY A 104 -16.93 -36.60 2.90
C GLY A 104 -17.79 -35.34 2.90
N ASP A 105 -18.63 -35.15 3.92
CA ASP A 105 -19.46 -33.95 4.08
C ASP A 105 -18.62 -32.68 4.31
N ALA A 106 -17.46 -32.81 4.97
CA ALA A 106 -16.53 -31.70 5.16
C ALA A 106 -15.88 -31.25 3.84
N PHE A 107 -15.50 -32.19 2.95
CA PHE A 107 -14.99 -31.85 1.62
C PHE A 107 -16.04 -31.11 0.77
N VAL A 108 -17.30 -31.57 0.81
CA VAL A 108 -18.41 -30.89 0.12
C VAL A 108 -18.59 -29.47 0.65
N PHE A 109 -18.54 -29.29 1.98
CA PHE A 109 -18.63 -27.97 2.59
C PHE A 109 -17.48 -27.03 2.18
N LEU A 110 -16.24 -27.51 2.17
CA LEU A 110 -15.08 -26.72 1.73
C LEU A 110 -15.17 -26.34 0.25
N GLY A 111 -15.60 -27.27 -0.60
CA GLY A 111 -15.88 -26.98 -2.01
C GLY A 111 -16.98 -25.92 -2.17
N GLY A 112 -18.06 -26.03 -1.41
CA GLY A 112 -19.12 -25.03 -1.37
C GLY A 112 -18.64 -23.67 -0.87
N THR A 113 -17.74 -23.64 0.10
CA THR A 113 -17.12 -22.41 0.62
C THR A 113 -16.26 -21.74 -0.46
N LEU A 114 -15.50 -22.50 -1.24
CA LEU A 114 -14.71 -21.98 -2.36
C LEU A 114 -15.61 -21.37 -3.43
N VAL A 115 -16.65 -22.08 -3.85
CA VAL A 115 -17.63 -21.58 -4.83
C VAL A 115 -18.36 -20.34 -4.29
N GLY A 116 -18.76 -20.37 -3.03
CA GLY A 116 -19.40 -19.24 -2.36
C GLY A 116 -18.51 -18.01 -2.28
N SER A 117 -17.20 -18.19 -2.04
CA SER A 117 -16.21 -17.10 -2.05
C SER A 117 -16.07 -16.47 -3.45
N ILE A 118 -16.01 -17.30 -4.50
CA ILE A 118 -15.97 -16.83 -5.90
C ILE A 118 -17.25 -16.05 -6.23
N LEU A 119 -18.42 -16.61 -5.89
CA LEU A 119 -19.71 -15.97 -6.13
C LEU A 119 -19.83 -14.65 -5.37
N PHE A 120 -19.36 -14.60 -4.11
CA PHE A 120 -19.32 -13.38 -3.33
C PHE A 120 -18.42 -12.32 -3.96
N ASN A 121 -17.25 -12.71 -4.47
CA ASN A 121 -16.34 -11.78 -5.15
C ASN A 121 -16.98 -11.15 -6.40
N GLU A 122 -17.66 -11.94 -7.23
CA GLU A 122 -18.39 -11.45 -8.41
C GLU A 122 -19.59 -10.56 -8.05
N THR A 123 -20.29 -10.89 -6.96
CA THR A 123 -21.47 -10.15 -6.50
C THR A 123 -21.16 -9.03 -5.51
N TYR A 124 -19.89 -8.84 -5.13
CA TYR A 124 -19.47 -7.86 -4.11
C TYR A 124 -19.89 -6.44 -4.47
N GLY A 125 -19.91 -6.10 -5.76
CA GLY A 125 -20.37 -4.80 -6.25
C GLY A 125 -21.80 -4.43 -5.79
N LEU A 126 -22.67 -5.42 -5.55
CA LEU A 126 -24.05 -5.21 -5.10
C LEU A 126 -24.14 -4.91 -3.59
N VAL A 127 -23.19 -5.44 -2.80
CA VAL A 127 -23.17 -5.31 -1.33
C VAL A 127 -22.17 -4.26 -0.84
N LYS A 128 -21.30 -3.71 -1.71
CA LYS A 128 -20.33 -2.67 -1.38
C LYS A 128 -20.97 -1.44 -0.72
N GLY A 129 -22.21 -1.10 -1.08
CA GLY A 129 -22.96 0.01 -0.47
C GLY A 129 -23.21 -0.14 1.03
N LEU A 130 -23.29 -1.38 1.53
CA LEU A 130 -23.43 -1.66 2.97
C LEU A 130 -22.11 -1.45 3.74
N HIS A 131 -20.98 -1.50 3.04
CA HIS A 131 -19.65 -1.29 3.62
C HIS A 131 -19.22 0.18 3.58
N ALA A 132 -19.62 0.92 2.54
CA ALA A 132 -19.23 2.32 2.32
C ALA A 132 -20.04 3.34 3.16
N ALA A 133 -21.20 2.94 3.69
CA ALA A 133 -22.11 3.85 4.41
C ALA A 133 -21.75 4.06 5.89
N GLU A 134 -20.84 3.27 6.47
CA GLU A 134 -20.52 3.30 7.90
C GLU A 134 -19.16 3.94 8.20
N LYS A 135 -19.12 4.78 9.24
CA LYS A 135 -17.87 5.36 9.75
C LYS A 135 -16.97 4.24 10.29
N GLN A 136 -15.82 4.05 9.66
CA GLN A 136 -14.80 3.07 10.06
C GLN A 136 -14.12 3.50 11.37
N HIS A 137 -14.77 3.27 12.50
CA HIS A 137 -14.19 3.49 13.82
C HIS A 137 -14.09 2.16 14.57
N ILE A 138 -13.08 2.04 15.43
CA ILE A 138 -12.91 0.89 16.32
C ILE A 138 -13.75 1.19 17.56
N SER A 139 -14.82 0.43 17.78
CA SER A 139 -15.61 0.52 19.01
C SER A 139 -15.35 -0.71 19.87
N PHE A 140 -14.97 -0.50 21.13
CA PHE A 140 -14.93 -1.58 22.11
C PHE A 140 -16.25 -1.68 22.87
N VAL A 141 -16.62 -2.92 23.23
CA VAL A 141 -17.87 -3.18 23.97
C VAL A 141 -17.84 -2.50 25.35
N TYR A 142 -16.68 -2.45 26.01
CA TYR A 142 -16.56 -1.79 27.31
C TYR A 142 -16.71 -0.26 27.20
N ASP A 143 -16.29 0.36 26.10
CA ASP A 143 -16.52 1.79 25.85
C ASP A 143 -18.00 2.08 25.63
N ALA A 144 -18.69 1.22 24.86
CA ALA A 144 -20.13 1.32 24.65
C ALA A 144 -20.95 1.13 25.94
N LEU A 145 -20.45 0.33 26.88
CA LEU A 145 -21.05 0.11 28.20
C LEU A 145 -20.62 1.17 29.25
N GLY A 146 -19.74 2.09 28.90
CA GLY A 146 -19.22 3.12 29.81
C GLY A 146 -18.46 2.53 31.00
N MET A 147 -17.78 1.40 30.82
CA MET A 147 -17.10 0.69 31.90
C MET A 147 -15.60 0.50 31.63
N PRO A 148 -14.74 0.48 32.67
CA PRO A 148 -13.32 0.19 32.50
C PRO A 148 -13.08 -1.22 31.95
N ARG A 149 -12.03 -1.36 31.14
CA ARG A 149 -11.61 -2.63 30.52
C ARG A 149 -11.44 -3.75 31.55
N GLU A 150 -10.88 -3.44 32.72
CA GLU A 150 -10.58 -4.39 33.79
C GLU A 150 -11.87 -4.98 34.38
N TRP A 151 -12.85 -4.11 34.61
CA TRP A 151 -14.18 -4.52 35.06
C TRP A 151 -14.90 -5.35 34.00
N PHE A 152 -14.77 -4.97 32.73
CA PHE A 152 -15.37 -5.74 31.64
C PHE A 152 -14.81 -7.16 31.61
N VAL A 153 -13.49 -7.32 31.69
CA VAL A 153 -12.84 -8.64 31.72
C VAL A 153 -13.33 -9.48 32.90
N LEU A 154 -13.44 -8.89 34.10
CA LEU A 154 -13.94 -9.60 35.28
C LEU A 154 -15.40 -10.04 35.13
N ILE A 155 -16.28 -9.15 34.69
CA ILE A 155 -17.70 -9.45 34.44
C ILE A 155 -17.84 -10.51 33.34
N PHE A 156 -17.00 -10.43 32.31
CA PHE A 156 -17.01 -11.35 31.20
C PHE A 156 -16.59 -12.76 31.61
N VAL A 157 -15.57 -12.90 32.45
CA VAL A 157 -15.18 -14.19 33.05
C VAL A 157 -16.33 -14.76 33.88
N PHE A 158 -16.99 -13.93 34.69
CA PHE A 158 -18.16 -14.36 35.48
C PHE A 158 -19.33 -14.79 34.60
N ALA A 159 -19.63 -14.04 33.55
CA ALA A 159 -20.65 -14.38 32.57
C ALA A 159 -20.33 -15.70 31.85
N GLY A 160 -19.05 -15.92 31.49
CA GLY A 160 -18.59 -17.17 30.92
C GLY A 160 -18.76 -18.36 31.87
N ILE A 161 -18.46 -18.19 33.16
CA ILE A 161 -18.77 -19.18 34.20
C ILE A 161 -20.26 -19.50 34.17
N LEU A 162 -21.13 -18.50 34.24
CA LEU A 162 -22.58 -18.69 34.21
C LEU A 162 -23.03 -19.43 32.94
N VAL A 163 -22.45 -19.11 31.78
CA VAL A 163 -22.72 -19.80 30.52
C VAL A 163 -22.38 -21.30 30.63
N PHE A 164 -21.24 -21.69 31.20
CA PHE A 164 -20.91 -23.12 31.37
C PHE A 164 -21.98 -23.86 32.18
N TRP A 165 -22.44 -23.28 33.28
CA TRP A 165 -23.50 -23.87 34.12
C TRP A 165 -24.85 -23.91 33.39
N CYS A 166 -25.21 -22.84 32.68
CA CYS A 166 -26.42 -22.79 31.87
C CYS A 166 -26.43 -23.83 30.75
N MET A 167 -25.31 -24.03 30.06
CA MET A 167 -25.21 -25.01 28.99
C MET A 167 -25.44 -26.44 29.52
N GLU A 168 -24.85 -26.79 30.66
CA GLU A 168 -25.08 -28.09 31.30
C GLU A 168 -26.53 -28.29 31.77
N LEU A 169 -27.18 -27.22 32.24
CA LEU A 169 -28.61 -27.25 32.58
C LEU A 169 -29.49 -27.48 31.33
N ILE A 170 -29.16 -26.85 30.21
CA ILE A 170 -29.86 -27.02 28.93
C ILE A 170 -29.68 -28.44 28.40
N GLU A 171 -28.46 -28.99 28.44
CA GLU A 171 -28.18 -30.38 28.04
C GLU A 171 -28.96 -31.38 28.91
N LYS A 172 -28.98 -31.17 30.22
CA LYS A 172 -29.79 -31.98 31.14
C LYS A 172 -31.28 -31.92 30.81
N LYS A 173 -31.81 -30.75 30.46
CA LYS A 173 -33.23 -30.58 30.13
C LYS A 173 -33.60 -31.21 28.79
N THR A 174 -32.70 -31.16 27.81
CA THR A 174 -33.01 -31.56 26.42
C THR A 174 -32.66 -33.02 26.14
N VAL A 175 -31.53 -33.51 26.67
CA VAL A 175 -30.99 -34.85 26.39
C VAL A 175 -31.03 -35.76 27.62
N GLN A 176 -31.48 -35.26 28.78
CA GLN A 176 -31.49 -35.97 30.08
C GLN A 176 -30.12 -36.50 30.52
N LYS A 177 -29.05 -36.03 29.88
CA LYS A 177 -27.67 -36.38 30.18
C LYS A 177 -26.86 -35.08 30.16
N SER A 178 -26.16 -34.81 31.24
CA SER A 178 -25.17 -33.76 31.34
C SER A 178 -23.91 -34.39 31.91
N GLU A 179 -22.78 -34.08 31.29
CA GLU A 179 -21.50 -34.70 31.60
C GLU A 179 -20.88 -34.07 32.86
N TYR A 180 -21.13 -32.78 33.10
CA TYR A 180 -20.43 -32.02 34.13
C TYR A 180 -21.34 -31.34 35.16
N LEU A 181 -22.68 -31.32 34.99
CA LEU A 181 -23.57 -30.73 35.99
C LEU A 181 -23.40 -31.45 37.34
N ASN A 182 -23.14 -30.67 38.39
CA ASN A 182 -22.82 -31.14 39.74
C ASN A 182 -21.49 -31.89 39.91
N SER A 183 -20.68 -32.03 38.86
CA SER A 183 -19.33 -32.60 38.97
C SER A 183 -18.39 -31.69 39.78
N ASP A 184 -17.42 -32.30 40.46
CA ASP A 184 -16.36 -31.54 41.13
C ASP A 184 -15.44 -30.82 40.13
N PHE A 185 -15.35 -31.34 38.91
CA PHE A 185 -14.61 -30.70 37.82
C PHE A 185 -15.17 -29.32 37.51
N LEU A 186 -16.47 -29.20 37.23
CA LEU A 186 -17.09 -27.91 36.87
C LEU A 186 -16.96 -26.88 37.99
N LYS A 187 -17.10 -27.31 39.25
CA LYS A 187 -16.91 -26.45 40.43
C LYS A 187 -15.48 -25.93 40.53
N ARG A 188 -14.49 -26.82 40.44
CA ARG A 188 -13.06 -26.46 40.50
C ARG A 188 -12.65 -25.59 39.31
N PHE A 189 -13.10 -25.94 38.11
CA PHE A 189 -12.86 -25.18 36.89
C PHE A 189 -13.41 -23.75 36.98
N SER A 190 -14.66 -23.61 37.43
CA SER A 190 -15.30 -22.30 37.66
C SER A 190 -14.54 -21.49 38.71
N PHE A 191 -14.09 -22.14 39.79
CA PHE A 191 -13.31 -21.49 40.84
C PHE A 191 -11.94 -21.02 40.33
N ILE A 192 -11.24 -21.83 39.54
CA ILE A 192 -9.95 -21.46 38.93
C ILE A 192 -10.13 -20.28 37.97
N LEU A 193 -11.16 -20.29 37.13
CA LEU A 193 -11.44 -19.16 36.22
C LEU A 193 -11.76 -17.88 37.00
N LEU A 194 -12.50 -17.98 38.10
CA LEU A 194 -12.82 -16.84 38.95
C LEU A 194 -11.55 -16.27 39.61
N ILE A 195 -10.66 -17.14 40.12
CA ILE A 195 -9.34 -16.72 40.63
C ILE A 195 -8.53 -16.06 39.53
N ALA A 196 -8.47 -16.63 38.33
CA ALA A 196 -7.72 -16.09 37.20
C ALA A 196 -8.25 -14.71 36.77
N GLY A 197 -9.58 -14.56 36.67
CA GLY A 197 -10.23 -13.29 36.38
C GLY A 197 -9.93 -12.24 37.45
N PHE A 198 -9.98 -12.61 38.73
CA PHE A 198 -9.64 -11.73 39.84
C PHE A 198 -8.15 -11.36 39.89
N PHE A 199 -7.26 -12.31 39.58
CA PHE A 199 -5.83 -12.06 39.46
C PHE A 199 -5.53 -11.08 38.33
N VAL A 200 -6.12 -11.27 37.15
CA VAL A 200 -6.00 -10.33 36.02
C VAL A 200 -6.54 -8.97 36.41
N PHE A 201 -7.70 -8.91 37.07
CA PHE A 201 -8.28 -7.67 37.57
C PHE A 201 -7.29 -6.93 38.50
N LEU A 202 -6.69 -7.62 39.48
CA LEU A 202 -5.70 -7.06 40.40
C LEU A 202 -4.42 -6.58 39.70
N VAL A 203 -3.86 -7.41 38.82
CA VAL A 203 -2.58 -7.14 38.12
C VAL A 203 -2.72 -6.04 37.07
N SER A 204 -3.93 -5.86 36.55
CA SER A 204 -4.27 -4.83 35.57
C SER A 204 -4.71 -3.52 36.22
N GLN A 205 -4.87 -3.46 37.55
CA GLN A 205 -5.03 -2.18 38.24
C GLN A 205 -3.72 -1.41 38.17
N ASP A 206 -3.78 -0.25 37.54
CA ASP A 206 -2.64 0.65 37.51
C ASP A 206 -2.49 1.31 38.90
N PRO A 207 -1.30 1.35 39.53
CA PRO A 207 -1.11 2.03 40.82
C PRO A 207 -1.54 3.51 40.78
N SER A 208 -1.54 4.10 39.59
CA SER A 208 -2.04 5.43 39.24
C SER A 208 -3.55 5.61 39.44
N SER A 209 -4.35 4.52 39.44
CA SER A 209 -5.80 4.58 39.70
C SER A 209 -6.16 4.57 41.18
N ALA A 210 -5.23 4.19 42.07
CA ALA A 210 -5.45 4.20 43.52
C ALA A 210 -5.43 5.62 44.11
N LEU A 211 -4.75 6.57 43.45
CA LEU A 211 -4.82 8.01 43.78
C LEU A 211 -6.15 8.67 43.37
N LYS A 212 -7.05 7.95 42.68
CA LYS A 212 -8.40 8.44 42.33
C LYS A 212 -9.48 8.03 43.32
N ASN A 213 -9.24 7.08 44.23
CA ASN A 213 -10.29 6.43 45.01
C ASN A 213 -10.28 6.70 46.52
N ASP A 214 -9.35 7.49 47.04
CA ASP A 214 -9.29 7.80 48.48
C ASP A 214 -9.19 9.30 48.76
N THR A 215 -10.21 10.03 48.32
CA THR A 215 -10.74 11.17 49.08
C THR A 215 -12.23 11.22 48.79
N GLY A 216 -13.05 11.37 49.84
CA GLY A 216 -14.44 11.80 49.74
C GLY A 216 -14.57 13.24 49.25
N LEU A 217 -13.89 13.56 48.14
CA LEU A 217 -14.17 14.69 47.28
C LEU A 217 -14.78 14.13 45.98
N SER A 218 -16.01 13.62 46.12
CA SER A 218 -17.05 14.05 45.19
C SER A 218 -17.30 15.55 45.40
N ARG A 219 -16.29 16.38 45.15
CA ARG A 219 -16.56 17.65 44.49
C ARG A 219 -16.48 17.28 43.04
N ASP A 220 -17.66 17.22 42.43
CA ASP A 220 -17.86 17.75 41.09
C ASP A 220 -16.59 18.44 40.58
N ILE A 221 -15.91 17.84 39.60
CA ILE A 221 -14.81 18.51 38.90
C ILE A 221 -15.35 19.80 38.23
N SER A 222 -16.67 19.95 38.16
CA SER A 222 -17.40 21.19 37.91
C SER A 222 -17.23 22.31 38.96
N ASP A 223 -16.68 22.05 40.13
CA ASP A 223 -16.48 23.04 41.20
C ASP A 223 -15.02 23.47 41.42
N VAL A 224 -14.04 22.78 40.80
CA VAL A 224 -12.60 23.04 41.01
C VAL A 224 -11.90 23.61 39.78
N LEU A 225 -12.38 23.27 38.58
CA LEU A 225 -11.93 23.94 37.36
C LEU A 225 -12.54 25.35 37.32
N PRO A 226 -11.76 26.42 37.10
CA PRO A 226 -12.33 27.71 36.73
C PRO A 226 -13.35 27.49 35.61
N SER A 227 -14.48 28.19 35.61
CA SER A 227 -15.57 28.01 34.62
C SER A 227 -15.08 28.02 33.16
N SER A 228 -13.94 28.65 32.90
CA SER A 228 -13.23 28.63 31.61
C SER A 228 -12.65 27.25 31.22
N GLU A 229 -12.10 26.46 32.14
CA GLU A 229 -11.50 25.15 31.80
C GLU A 229 -12.55 24.07 31.56
N GLN A 230 -13.67 24.08 32.27
CA GLN A 230 -14.80 23.20 31.95
C GLN A 230 -15.39 23.50 30.58
N LYS A 231 -15.51 24.79 30.27
CA LYS A 231 -15.94 25.23 28.94
C LYS A 231 -14.97 24.73 27.87
N LEU A 232 -13.66 24.86 28.11
CA LEU A 232 -12.63 24.36 27.19
C LEU A 232 -12.79 22.86 26.89
N LEU A 233 -12.93 22.04 27.94
CA LEU A 233 -13.07 20.59 27.79
C LEU A 233 -14.39 20.22 27.08
N SER A 234 -15.49 20.92 27.39
CA SER A 234 -16.75 20.72 26.65
C SER A 234 -16.65 21.15 25.19
N ASP A 235 -15.88 22.19 24.87
CA ASP A 235 -15.71 22.67 23.50
C ASP A 235 -14.85 21.69 22.70
N ILE A 236 -13.81 21.10 23.31
CA ILE A 236 -12.99 20.01 22.74
C ILE A 236 -13.83 18.76 22.45
N ASP A 237 -14.61 18.30 23.43
CA ASP A 237 -15.42 17.07 23.31
C ASP A 237 -16.45 17.18 22.17
N LYS A 238 -16.98 18.38 21.95
CA LYS A 238 -17.92 18.68 20.86
C LYS A 238 -17.25 19.10 19.55
N ALA A 239 -15.92 19.11 19.50
CA ALA A 239 -15.10 19.61 18.39
C ALA A 239 -15.46 21.04 17.93
N LEU A 240 -15.95 21.90 18.84
CA LEU A 240 -16.33 23.29 18.55
C LEU A 240 -15.13 24.21 18.31
N ASP A 241 -13.95 23.72 18.65
CA ASP A 241 -12.65 24.33 18.42
C ASP A 241 -12.00 23.91 17.09
N HIS A 242 -12.62 22.99 16.35
CA HIS A 242 -12.09 22.51 15.08
C HIS A 242 -12.65 23.30 13.89
N MET A 243 -11.86 23.36 12.84
CA MET A 243 -12.26 23.87 11.54
C MET A 243 -12.03 22.81 10.48
N GLU A 244 -13.12 22.38 9.84
CA GLU A 244 -13.03 21.43 8.75
C GLU A 244 -12.33 22.06 7.53
N PRO A 245 -11.47 21.31 6.81
CA PRO A 245 -10.74 21.81 5.65
C PRO A 245 -11.63 22.42 4.56
N GLU A 246 -12.75 21.78 4.23
CA GLU A 246 -13.68 22.26 3.22
C GLU A 246 -14.32 23.57 3.65
N GLU A 247 -14.64 23.71 4.93
CA GLU A 247 -15.19 24.95 5.47
C GLU A 247 -14.17 26.08 5.41
N LEU A 248 -12.92 25.82 5.80
CA LEU A 248 -11.83 26.79 5.64
C LEU A 248 -11.65 27.20 4.16
N ALA A 249 -11.66 26.22 3.25
CA ALA A 249 -11.52 26.45 1.81
C ALA A 249 -12.65 27.34 1.26
N ARG A 250 -13.92 27.07 1.61
CA ARG A 250 -15.06 27.92 1.23
C ARG A 250 -14.92 29.34 1.77
N ARG A 251 -14.57 29.49 3.05
CA ARG A 251 -14.47 30.81 3.68
C ARG A 251 -13.38 31.66 3.04
N ILE A 252 -12.20 31.08 2.79
CA ILE A 252 -11.12 31.80 2.11
C ILE A 252 -11.50 32.16 0.67
N THR A 253 -12.06 31.21 -0.09
CA THR A 253 -12.43 31.45 -1.50
C THR A 253 -13.60 32.42 -1.66
N SER A 254 -14.50 32.51 -0.68
CA SER A 254 -15.55 33.53 -0.61
C SER A 254 -15.05 34.94 -0.24
N GLY A 255 -13.77 35.09 0.09
CA GLY A 255 -13.15 36.38 0.41
C GLY A 255 -13.45 36.89 1.83
N GLN A 256 -13.78 36.00 2.77
CA GLN A 256 -14.07 36.40 4.15
C GLN A 256 -12.80 36.95 4.84
N LYS A 257 -12.79 38.25 5.14
CA LYS A 257 -11.59 38.96 5.66
C LYS A 257 -11.32 38.75 7.15
N ASN A 258 -12.16 38.01 7.86
CA ASN A 258 -12.10 37.87 9.32
C ASN A 258 -11.41 36.58 9.79
N ILE A 259 -10.50 36.03 8.96
CA ILE A 259 -9.77 34.79 9.23
C ILE A 259 -8.28 35.06 9.16
N ILE A 260 -7.59 34.64 10.21
CA ILE A 260 -6.13 34.70 10.33
C ILE A 260 -5.65 33.27 10.35
N LEU A 261 -5.10 32.84 9.23
CA LEU A 261 -4.60 31.50 9.08
C LEU A 261 -3.12 31.47 9.48
N VAL A 262 -2.77 30.61 10.42
CA VAL A 262 -1.46 30.57 11.05
C VAL A 262 -0.83 29.20 10.84
N ASP A 263 0.32 29.19 10.20
CA ASP A 263 1.15 28.00 10.01
C ASP A 263 2.23 27.97 11.09
N VAL A 264 2.21 26.96 11.95
CA VAL A 264 3.16 26.84 13.07
C VAL A 264 4.42 26.03 12.73
N ARG A 265 4.61 25.67 11.44
CA ARG A 265 5.74 24.86 10.98
C ARG A 265 7.03 25.67 10.81
N SER A 266 8.12 24.95 10.54
CA SER A 266 9.42 25.54 10.25
C SER A 266 9.41 26.35 8.93
N GLU A 267 10.36 27.29 8.78
CA GLU A 267 10.47 28.13 7.57
C GLU A 267 10.61 27.30 6.27
N PRO A 268 11.41 26.21 6.23
CA PRO A 268 11.50 25.38 5.04
C PRO A 268 10.17 24.71 4.67
N GLU A 269 9.41 24.24 5.66
CA GLU A 269 8.10 23.61 5.44
C GLU A 269 7.06 24.61 4.95
N PHE A 270 7.05 25.82 5.51
CA PHE A 270 6.19 26.91 5.07
C PHE A 270 6.51 27.35 3.63
N SER A 271 7.80 27.45 3.29
CA SER A 271 8.27 27.83 1.96
C SER A 271 8.00 26.76 0.90
N HIS A 272 8.01 25.47 1.28
CA HIS A 272 7.68 24.38 0.37
C HIS A 272 6.22 24.45 -0.10
N PHE A 273 5.29 24.59 0.84
CA PHE A 273 3.87 24.83 0.55
C PHE A 273 3.16 25.29 1.82
N HIS A 274 2.33 26.33 1.71
CA HIS A 274 1.42 26.77 2.77
C HIS A 274 0.07 27.14 2.15
N ILE A 275 -0.99 27.09 2.94
CA ILE A 275 -2.31 27.48 2.46
C ILE A 275 -2.28 28.97 2.12
N LYS A 276 -2.74 29.34 0.92
CA LYS A 276 -2.78 30.74 0.47
C LYS A 276 -3.45 31.62 1.53
N THR A 277 -2.83 32.76 1.85
CA THR A 277 -3.16 33.70 2.96
C THR A 277 -2.66 33.32 4.36
N ALA A 278 -2.05 32.14 4.54
CA ALA A 278 -1.43 31.77 5.81
C ALA A 278 -0.22 32.65 6.13
N ARG A 279 -0.04 32.91 7.43
CA ARG A 279 1.16 33.56 7.98
C ARG A 279 1.93 32.53 8.80
N ARG A 280 3.23 32.44 8.58
CA ARG A 280 4.08 31.61 9.43
C ARG A 280 4.30 32.30 10.77
N ILE A 281 3.98 31.61 11.86
CA ILE A 281 4.29 32.06 13.22
C ILE A 281 4.82 30.86 14.01
N PRO A 282 6.12 30.84 14.36
CA PRO A 282 6.69 29.79 15.21
C PRO A 282 5.95 29.67 16.54
N LEU A 283 5.91 28.47 17.12
CA LEU A 283 5.22 28.22 18.40
C LEU A 283 5.67 29.17 19.53
N GLU A 284 6.97 29.51 19.55
CA GLU A 284 7.57 30.42 20.54
C GLU A 284 7.09 31.87 20.42
N ASP A 285 6.72 32.31 19.22
CA ASP A 285 6.32 33.70 18.93
C ASP A 285 4.79 33.88 18.87
N LEU A 286 4.02 32.79 18.95
CA LEU A 286 2.57 32.79 18.78
C LEU A 286 1.87 33.84 19.63
N THR A 287 2.21 33.89 20.92
CA THR A 287 1.54 34.79 21.87
C THR A 287 1.76 36.25 21.51
N GLU A 288 3.00 36.64 21.21
CA GLU A 288 3.36 38.03 20.93
C GLU A 288 2.76 38.48 19.60
N GLN A 289 2.89 37.67 18.56
CA GLN A 289 2.41 38.02 17.21
C GLN A 289 0.88 37.95 17.09
N LEU A 290 0.20 37.11 17.87
CA LEU A 290 -1.26 37.02 17.85
C LEU A 290 -1.96 37.95 18.85
N ALA A 291 -1.24 38.58 19.79
CA ALA A 291 -1.81 39.51 20.76
C ALA A 291 -2.75 40.59 20.15
N PRO A 292 -2.45 41.20 18.97
CA PRO A 292 -3.34 42.17 18.34
C PRO A 292 -4.68 41.59 17.86
N TYR A 293 -4.75 40.27 17.68
CA TYR A 293 -5.92 39.56 17.15
C TYR A 293 -6.67 38.76 18.21
N LYS A 294 -6.31 38.94 19.48
CA LYS A 294 -6.95 38.29 20.61
C LYS A 294 -8.44 38.64 20.65
N ASN A 295 -9.29 37.62 20.51
CA ASN A 295 -10.75 37.74 20.47
C ASN A 295 -11.29 38.64 19.33
N LEU A 296 -10.48 38.86 18.28
CA LEU A 296 -10.84 39.62 17.09
C LEU A 296 -10.70 38.73 15.85
N GLY A 297 -11.83 38.41 15.21
CA GLY A 297 -11.87 37.46 14.10
C GLY A 297 -11.61 36.03 14.51
N MET A 298 -11.32 35.16 13.56
CA MET A 298 -10.98 33.76 13.82
C MET A 298 -9.50 33.52 13.54
N ILE A 299 -8.81 32.91 14.49
CA ILE A 299 -7.43 32.45 14.32
C ILE A 299 -7.51 30.95 14.06
N VAL A 300 -6.97 30.48 12.94
CA VAL A 300 -6.97 29.07 12.58
C VAL A 300 -5.52 28.60 12.54
N LEU A 301 -5.16 27.73 13.47
CA LEU A 301 -3.82 27.17 13.60
C LEU A 301 -3.74 25.86 12.82
N TYR A 302 -2.67 25.67 12.07
CA TYR A 302 -2.39 24.38 11.43
C TYR A 302 -0.90 24.08 11.35
N SER A 303 -0.59 22.78 11.22
CA SER A 303 0.71 22.20 10.92
C SER A 303 0.49 21.05 9.92
N ASN A 304 1.44 20.12 9.73
CA ASN A 304 1.23 18.97 8.84
C ASN A 304 0.04 18.12 9.35
N GLY A 305 0.02 17.87 10.67
CA GLY A 305 -1.13 17.29 11.40
C GLY A 305 -1.63 18.18 12.54
N MET A 306 -2.41 17.59 13.46
CA MET A 306 -3.14 18.35 14.49
C MET A 306 -2.40 18.55 15.81
N THR A 307 -1.33 17.80 16.09
CA THR A 307 -0.70 17.75 17.43
C THR A 307 -0.19 19.11 17.92
N HIS A 308 0.65 19.78 17.13
CA HIS A 308 1.21 21.09 17.51
C HIS A 308 0.17 22.20 17.53
N PRO A 309 -0.76 22.31 16.55
CA PRO A 309 -1.86 23.27 16.60
C PRO A 309 -2.77 23.10 17.82
N ALA A 310 -3.09 21.87 18.24
CA ALA A 310 -3.90 21.61 19.43
C ALA A 310 -3.20 22.11 20.71
N GLN A 311 -1.92 21.77 20.88
CA GLN A 311 -1.11 22.26 22.00
C GLN A 311 -1.02 23.80 22.02
N ALA A 312 -0.83 24.41 20.85
CA ALA A 312 -0.78 25.85 20.67
C ALA A 312 -2.12 26.52 21.03
N ARG A 313 -3.24 25.95 20.59
CA ARG A 313 -4.59 26.44 20.88
C ARG A 313 -4.86 26.41 22.38
N ASP A 314 -4.52 25.32 23.06
CA ASP A 314 -4.70 25.19 24.51
C ASP A 314 -3.85 26.20 25.29
N ALA A 315 -2.63 26.45 24.83
CA ALA A 315 -1.78 27.49 25.39
C ALA A 315 -2.41 28.88 25.22
N LEU A 316 -2.86 29.23 24.00
CA LEU A 316 -3.53 30.49 23.71
C LEU A 316 -4.83 30.66 24.52
N PHE A 317 -5.61 29.58 24.70
CA PHE A 317 -6.83 29.62 25.50
C PHE A 317 -6.55 29.99 26.95
N ARG A 318 -5.54 29.36 27.58
CA ARG A 318 -5.10 29.72 28.95
C ARG A 318 -4.62 31.16 29.06
N MET A 319 -4.22 31.77 27.95
CA MET A 319 -3.82 33.18 27.86
C MET A 319 -5.00 34.09 27.49
N GLY A 320 -6.22 33.56 27.38
CA GLY A 320 -7.46 34.30 27.18
C GLY A 320 -7.88 34.51 25.72
N PHE A 321 -7.32 33.75 24.77
CA PHE A 321 -7.80 33.70 23.40
C PHE A 321 -8.98 32.72 23.29
N GLN A 322 -10.18 33.22 22.99
CA GLN A 322 -11.38 32.41 22.79
C GLN A 322 -11.71 32.18 21.31
N ASN A 323 -10.93 32.76 20.41
CA ASN A 323 -11.16 32.74 18.96
C ASN A 323 -10.11 31.93 18.19
N ALA A 324 -9.40 31.02 18.88
CA ALA A 324 -8.40 30.15 18.28
C ALA A 324 -8.99 28.77 17.99
N TYR A 325 -8.87 28.34 16.74
CA TYR A 325 -9.36 27.08 16.20
C TYR A 325 -8.21 26.28 15.61
N ILE A 326 -8.38 24.97 15.49
CA ILE A 326 -7.42 24.07 14.84
C ILE A 326 -7.98 23.54 13.53
N LEU A 327 -7.15 23.45 12.50
CA LEU A 327 -7.54 22.82 11.23
C LEU A 327 -7.59 21.30 11.39
N THR A 328 -8.77 20.70 11.20
CA THR A 328 -8.95 19.24 11.28
C THR A 328 -8.02 18.55 10.27
N ASP A 329 -7.35 17.49 10.71
CA ASP A 329 -6.35 16.73 9.94
C ASP A 329 -5.14 17.55 9.43
N GLY A 330 -5.00 18.82 9.86
CA GLY A 330 -3.91 19.71 9.48
C GLY A 330 -3.82 19.99 7.98
N LEU A 331 -2.62 20.32 7.53
CA LEU A 331 -2.31 20.58 6.12
C LEU A 331 -2.50 19.31 5.29
N ASP A 332 -2.16 18.14 5.82
CA ASP A 332 -2.33 16.86 5.13
C ASP A 332 -3.81 16.59 4.85
N GLY A 333 -4.68 16.86 5.82
CA GLY A 333 -6.12 16.87 5.68
C GLY A 333 -6.61 17.81 4.59
N PHE A 334 -6.14 19.07 4.62
CA PHE A 334 -6.50 20.07 3.62
C PHE A 334 -6.07 19.69 2.21
N ILE A 335 -4.86 19.16 2.05
CA ILE A 335 -4.37 18.67 0.76
C ILE A 335 -5.25 17.50 0.30
N ASN A 336 -5.51 16.52 1.15
CA ASN A 336 -6.27 15.33 0.78
C ASN A 336 -7.75 15.63 0.46
N ARG A 337 -8.38 16.54 1.22
CA ARG A 337 -9.82 16.80 1.14
C ARG A 337 -10.18 17.97 0.23
N CYS A 338 -9.35 18.99 0.12
CA CYS A 338 -9.64 20.18 -0.70
C CYS A 338 -8.81 20.26 -1.99
N LEU A 339 -7.58 19.74 -1.98
CA LEU A 339 -6.67 19.91 -3.12
C LEU A 339 -6.45 18.63 -3.93
N LYS A 340 -6.69 17.43 -3.40
CA LYS A 340 -6.52 16.17 -4.14
C LYS A 340 -7.48 16.13 -5.33
N PRO A 341 -6.96 16.00 -6.58
CA PRO A 341 -7.81 16.02 -7.76
C PRO A 341 -8.80 14.87 -7.75
N VAL A 342 -9.97 15.11 -8.33
CA VAL A 342 -11.09 14.16 -8.36
C VAL A 342 -10.66 12.82 -9.00
N SER A 343 -9.80 12.87 -10.01
CA SER A 343 -9.27 11.68 -10.70
C SER A 343 -8.38 10.78 -9.84
N LEU A 344 -7.78 11.30 -8.75
CA LEU A 344 -6.90 10.53 -7.86
C LEU A 344 -7.64 9.98 -6.63
N ARG A 345 -8.96 10.21 -6.54
CA ARG A 345 -9.77 9.68 -5.45
C ARG A 345 -10.24 8.27 -5.82
N SER A 346 -10.11 7.36 -4.86
CA SER A 346 -10.53 5.96 -4.97
C SER A 346 -12.05 5.80 -5.07
N GLU A 347 -12.80 6.83 -4.71
CA GLU A 347 -14.26 6.85 -4.68
C GLU A 347 -14.81 7.87 -5.68
N PRO A 348 -15.91 7.54 -6.39
CA PRO A 348 -16.58 8.50 -7.27
C PRO A 348 -17.08 9.70 -6.46
N VAL A 349 -16.73 10.91 -6.90
CA VAL A 349 -17.14 12.16 -6.25
C VAL A 349 -18.34 12.74 -7.02
N PRO A 350 -19.42 13.17 -6.33
CA PRO A 350 -20.53 13.88 -6.98
C PRO A 350 -20.06 15.10 -7.76
N GLU A 351 -20.70 15.41 -8.89
CA GLU A 351 -20.28 16.50 -9.79
C GLU A 351 -20.21 17.87 -9.09
N SER A 352 -21.10 18.14 -8.13
CA SER A 352 -21.11 19.39 -7.35
C SER A 352 -19.83 19.55 -6.51
N ILE A 353 -19.41 18.50 -5.81
CA ILE A 353 -18.18 18.49 -5.00
C ILE A 353 -16.95 18.48 -5.92
N ALA A 354 -17.01 17.76 -7.04
CA ALA A 354 -15.94 17.76 -8.03
C ALA A 354 -15.68 19.17 -8.59
N ALA A 355 -16.74 19.94 -8.88
CA ALA A 355 -16.62 21.33 -9.31
C ALA A 355 -16.01 22.22 -8.22
N GLU A 356 -16.42 22.04 -6.97
CA GLU A 356 -15.91 22.80 -5.82
C GLU A 356 -14.41 22.52 -5.58
N ILE A 357 -13.99 21.25 -5.60
CA ILE A 357 -12.57 20.85 -5.51
C ILE A 357 -11.76 21.47 -6.66
N ASN A 358 -12.28 21.43 -7.89
CA ASN A 358 -11.61 22.02 -9.03
C ASN A 358 -11.46 23.54 -8.90
N GLN A 359 -12.45 24.22 -8.33
CA GLN A 359 -12.39 25.65 -8.03
C GLN A 359 -11.35 25.96 -6.94
N TRP A 360 -11.36 25.22 -5.84
CA TRP A 360 -10.37 25.37 -4.77
C TRP A 360 -8.95 25.12 -5.29
N ARG A 361 -8.74 24.06 -6.08
CA ARG A 361 -7.44 23.79 -6.72
C ARG A 361 -6.97 24.99 -7.54
N ARG A 362 -7.83 25.57 -8.39
CA ARG A 362 -7.47 26.78 -9.14
C ARG A 362 -7.13 27.94 -8.20
N PHE A 363 -7.89 28.16 -7.14
CA PHE A 363 -7.65 29.30 -6.25
C PHE A 363 -6.36 29.17 -5.43
N PHE A 364 -6.14 28.02 -4.81
CA PHE A 364 -5.03 27.76 -3.89
C PHE A 364 -3.74 27.37 -4.59
N LEU A 365 -3.79 26.80 -5.80
CA LEU A 365 -2.62 26.36 -6.56
C LEU A 365 -2.23 27.32 -7.71
N ALA A 366 -3.10 28.27 -8.10
CA ALA A 366 -2.73 29.23 -9.14
C ALA A 366 -1.63 30.19 -8.69
N THR A 367 -0.53 30.17 -9.44
CA THR A 367 0.38 31.30 -9.64
C THR A 367 -0.06 32.07 -10.90
N LEU A 368 0.21 33.39 -10.94
CA LEU A 368 -0.17 34.27 -12.06
C LEU A 368 0.21 33.63 -13.41
N PRO A 369 -0.68 33.64 -14.42
CA PRO A 369 -0.41 32.96 -15.68
C PRO A 369 0.72 33.66 -16.46
N PRO A 370 1.63 32.92 -17.11
CA PRO A 370 2.36 33.45 -18.24
C PRO A 370 1.35 33.77 -19.34
N SER A 371 1.49 34.95 -19.93
CA SER A 371 0.70 35.48 -21.03
C SER A 371 0.47 34.45 -22.15
N SER A 372 -0.77 34.37 -22.61
CA SER A 372 -1.21 33.68 -23.83
C SER A 372 -0.22 33.88 -24.98
N MET A 373 0.49 32.83 -25.38
CA MET A 373 1.22 32.82 -26.65
C MET A 373 0.40 32.09 -27.70
N ASN A 374 0.13 32.86 -28.75
CA ASN A 374 -0.58 32.48 -29.95
C ASN A 374 0.01 31.25 -30.64
N ASN A 375 -0.88 30.47 -31.23
CA ASN A 375 -0.56 29.56 -32.32
C ASN A 375 0.20 30.31 -33.43
N SER A 376 1.44 29.94 -33.65
CA SER A 376 2.09 30.06 -34.95
C SER A 376 3.06 28.90 -35.12
N ALA A 377 2.59 27.88 -35.83
CA ALA A 377 3.45 26.89 -36.44
C ALA A 377 4.42 27.61 -37.40
N SER A 378 5.71 27.46 -37.17
CA SER A 378 6.71 27.66 -38.22
C SER A 378 7.90 26.75 -37.97
N ALA A 379 8.33 26.18 -39.09
CA ALA A 379 9.32 25.15 -39.21
C ALA A 379 10.68 25.53 -38.62
N ILE A 380 11.27 24.60 -37.89
CA ILE A 380 12.73 24.44 -37.87
C ILE A 380 13.00 22.95 -38.08
N THR A 381 13.35 22.61 -39.31
CA THR A 381 14.01 21.36 -39.68
C THR A 381 15.49 21.69 -39.84
N GLU A 382 16.26 21.56 -38.76
CA GLU A 382 17.72 21.50 -38.82
C GLU A 382 18.22 20.35 -37.94
N GLY A 383 19.25 19.65 -38.45
CA GLY A 383 19.82 18.37 -38.03
C GLY A 383 19.60 17.92 -36.58
N ARG A 384 18.73 16.92 -36.39
CA ARG A 384 18.65 16.15 -35.14
C ARG A 384 19.82 15.19 -35.04
N THR A 385 20.79 15.53 -34.19
CA THR A 385 21.77 14.57 -33.67
C THR A 385 21.05 13.65 -32.70
N THR A 386 21.05 12.34 -32.95
CA THR A 386 20.56 11.33 -31.99
C THR A 386 21.20 11.58 -30.62
N HIS A 387 20.39 11.83 -29.59
CA HIS A 387 20.88 12.14 -28.27
C HIS A 387 21.64 10.95 -27.67
N PRO A 388 22.71 11.19 -26.88
CA PRO A 388 23.50 10.11 -26.29
C PRO A 388 22.58 9.24 -25.42
N GLY A 389 22.73 7.91 -25.53
CA GLY A 389 21.88 6.97 -24.78
C GLY A 389 21.90 7.22 -23.27
N ILE A 390 22.94 7.87 -22.75
CA ILE A 390 23.02 8.34 -21.37
C ILE A 390 23.32 9.84 -21.38
N ILE A 391 22.58 10.61 -20.59
CA ILE A 391 22.77 12.06 -20.40
C ILE A 391 23.14 12.36 -18.95
N ASP A 392 23.91 13.43 -18.73
CA ASP A 392 24.25 13.89 -17.39
C ASP A 392 23.16 14.79 -16.77
N THR A 393 23.23 15.00 -15.46
CA THR A 393 22.25 15.80 -14.70
C THR A 393 22.27 17.28 -15.07
N GLN A 394 23.42 17.81 -15.50
CA GLN A 394 23.57 19.21 -15.88
C GLN A 394 22.94 19.50 -17.25
N TRP A 395 23.05 18.55 -18.18
CA TRP A 395 22.39 18.60 -19.48
C TRP A 395 20.88 18.70 -19.31
N LEU A 396 20.30 17.89 -18.41
CA LEU A 396 18.87 17.90 -18.15
C LEU A 396 18.43 19.16 -17.39
N SER A 397 19.20 19.60 -16.38
CA SER A 397 18.88 20.81 -15.61
C SER A 397 18.82 22.06 -16.48
N SER A 398 19.68 22.16 -17.49
CA SER A 398 19.67 23.28 -18.45
C SER A 398 18.49 23.28 -19.43
N ARG A 399 17.66 22.23 -19.46
CA ARG A 399 16.55 22.04 -20.42
C ARG A 399 15.22 21.65 -19.77
N LEU A 400 15.04 21.89 -18.47
CA LEU A 400 13.79 21.55 -17.78
C LEU A 400 12.56 22.24 -18.40
N ASP A 401 12.74 23.42 -18.98
CA ASP A 401 11.67 24.20 -19.61
C ASP A 401 11.50 23.91 -21.12
N ASP A 402 12.24 22.95 -21.68
CA ASP A 402 12.13 22.59 -23.10
C ASP A 402 10.83 21.78 -23.34
N PRO A 403 9.86 22.34 -24.09
CA PRO A 403 8.59 21.65 -24.35
C PRO A 403 8.74 20.37 -25.20
N GLY A 404 9.89 20.22 -25.90
CA GLY A 404 10.25 19.05 -26.68
C GLY A 404 10.74 17.86 -25.84
N ILE A 405 11.03 18.07 -24.55
CA ILE A 405 11.51 17.02 -23.64
C ILE A 405 10.36 16.51 -22.77
N ARG A 406 10.33 15.19 -22.55
CA ARG A 406 9.47 14.56 -21.55
C ARG A 406 10.32 13.72 -20.61
N ILE A 407 10.21 14.03 -19.32
CA ILE A 407 10.96 13.34 -18.27
C ILE A 407 10.02 12.32 -17.64
N ILE A 408 10.43 11.06 -17.58
CA ILE A 408 9.65 9.97 -16.99
C ILE A 408 10.45 9.43 -15.80
N ASP A 409 9.89 9.55 -14.60
CA ASP A 409 10.44 9.04 -13.36
C ASP A 409 9.82 7.67 -13.03
N LEU A 410 10.70 6.68 -12.88
CA LEU A 410 10.37 5.26 -12.76
C LEU A 410 10.56 4.72 -11.35
N ARG A 411 10.88 5.61 -10.40
CA ARG A 411 10.91 5.27 -8.98
C ARG A 411 9.52 4.90 -8.48
N SER A 412 9.47 4.30 -7.30
CA SER A 412 8.18 3.99 -6.68
C SER A 412 7.38 5.28 -6.44
N GLN A 413 6.05 5.19 -6.51
CA GLN A 413 5.18 6.35 -6.31
C GLN A 413 5.47 7.10 -4.99
N PRO A 414 5.74 6.44 -3.84
CA PRO A 414 6.13 7.14 -2.62
C PRO A 414 7.43 7.96 -2.75
N GLU A 415 8.46 7.39 -3.38
CA GLU A 415 9.74 8.08 -3.60
C GLU A 415 9.58 9.30 -4.53
N TYR A 416 8.82 9.16 -5.61
CA TYR A 416 8.50 10.25 -6.52
C TYR A 416 7.72 11.37 -5.80
N ASN A 417 6.71 11.01 -5.00
CA ASN A 417 5.88 11.99 -4.28
C ASN A 417 6.68 12.77 -3.22
N SER A 418 7.72 12.18 -2.65
CA SER A 418 8.60 12.86 -1.68
C SER A 418 9.52 13.93 -2.31
N GLY A 419 9.61 13.94 -3.64
CA GLY A 419 10.44 14.87 -4.41
C GLY A 419 10.89 14.23 -5.72
N HIS A 420 10.74 14.96 -6.82
CA HIS A 420 11.07 14.51 -8.17
C HIS A 420 11.67 15.66 -9.00
N ILE A 421 12.16 15.32 -10.19
CA ILE A 421 12.70 16.32 -11.13
C ILE A 421 11.53 17.19 -11.63
N PRO A 422 11.63 18.53 -11.63
CA PRO A 422 10.55 19.40 -12.08
C PRO A 422 10.04 19.01 -13.47
N GLY A 423 8.71 18.91 -13.62
CA GLY A 423 8.07 18.52 -14.89
C GLY A 423 8.12 17.03 -15.23
N SER A 424 8.70 16.18 -14.37
CA SER A 424 8.75 14.73 -14.61
C SER A 424 7.43 14.02 -14.30
N PHE A 425 7.08 13.01 -15.11
CA PHE A 425 5.91 12.16 -14.93
C PHE A 425 6.27 10.89 -14.18
N ALA A 426 5.53 10.54 -13.14
CA ALA A 426 5.64 9.22 -12.54
C ALA A 426 5.07 8.15 -13.47
N LEU A 427 5.82 7.06 -13.67
CA LEU A 427 5.35 5.90 -14.39
C LEU A 427 5.72 4.62 -13.64
N ASN A 428 4.71 3.84 -13.26
CA ASN A 428 4.93 2.49 -12.75
C ASN A 428 5.30 1.57 -13.93
N ILE A 429 6.50 0.98 -13.90
CA ILE A 429 6.98 0.07 -14.94
C ILE A 429 6.05 -1.10 -15.24
N GLU A 430 5.31 -1.59 -14.25
CA GLU A 430 4.37 -2.71 -14.43
C GLU A 430 3.15 -2.32 -15.26
N SER A 431 2.87 -1.01 -15.41
CA SER A 431 1.84 -0.53 -16.35
C SER A 431 2.22 -0.74 -17.83
N MET A 432 3.51 -0.96 -18.13
CA MET A 432 3.98 -1.28 -19.48
C MET A 432 4.01 -2.78 -19.76
N ARG A 433 3.60 -3.61 -18.80
CA ARG A 433 3.66 -5.07 -18.89
C ARG A 433 2.28 -5.68 -18.63
N GLY A 434 2.09 -6.91 -19.08
CA GLY A 434 0.85 -7.63 -18.87
C GLY A 434 0.97 -9.13 -19.15
N ASN A 435 -0.18 -9.80 -19.12
CA ASN A 435 -0.29 -11.18 -19.57
C ASN A 435 -0.51 -11.20 -21.08
N ILE A 436 0.48 -11.70 -21.83
CA ILE A 436 0.44 -11.80 -23.28
C ILE A 436 0.41 -13.27 -23.67
N GLN A 437 -0.70 -13.70 -24.29
CA GLN A 437 -0.88 -15.09 -24.74
C GLN A 437 -0.66 -16.14 -23.63
N GLY A 438 -1.05 -15.82 -22.39
CA GLY A 438 -0.90 -16.71 -21.23
C GLY A 438 0.44 -16.58 -20.50
N VAL A 439 1.38 -15.78 -21.00
CA VAL A 439 2.68 -15.53 -20.35
C VAL A 439 2.59 -14.22 -19.55
N PRO A 440 2.80 -14.25 -18.23
CA PRO A 440 2.77 -13.05 -17.40
C PRO A 440 4.02 -12.18 -17.61
N SER A 441 3.91 -10.90 -17.25
CA SER A 441 5.04 -9.98 -17.17
C SER A 441 5.78 -9.76 -18.51
N CYS A 442 5.12 -9.96 -19.64
CA CYS A 442 5.64 -9.54 -20.94
C CYS A 442 5.30 -8.07 -21.21
N LEU A 443 6.12 -7.38 -21.98
CA LEU A 443 5.86 -6.00 -22.38
C LEU A 443 4.59 -5.93 -23.25
N LEU A 444 3.79 -4.88 -23.09
CA LEU A 444 2.51 -4.75 -23.80
C LEU A 444 2.71 -4.65 -25.33
N PRO A 445 1.67 -4.97 -26.14
CA PRO A 445 1.70 -4.78 -27.59
C PRO A 445 1.79 -3.31 -27.99
N SER A 446 2.38 -3.05 -29.17
CA SER A 446 2.60 -1.69 -29.71
C SER A 446 1.39 -0.74 -29.61
N PRO A 447 0.14 -1.14 -29.95
CA PRO A 447 -1.01 -0.25 -29.83
C PRO A 447 -1.27 0.26 -28.40
N LEU A 448 -1.08 -0.59 -27.39
CA LEU A 448 -1.31 -0.20 -25.99
C LEU A 448 -0.20 0.73 -25.51
N LEU A 449 1.04 0.42 -25.86
CA LEU A 449 2.20 1.28 -25.55
C LEU A 449 2.06 2.67 -26.19
N ALA A 450 1.66 2.74 -27.47
CA ALA A 450 1.37 4.01 -28.14
C ALA A 450 0.25 4.79 -27.43
N GLY A 451 -0.77 4.10 -26.90
CA GLY A 451 -1.79 4.67 -26.04
C GLY A 451 -1.23 5.28 -24.75
N HIS A 452 -0.33 4.58 -24.05
CA HIS A 452 0.34 5.13 -22.86
C HIS A 452 1.19 6.36 -23.18
N LEU A 453 1.95 6.34 -24.28
CA LEU A 453 2.72 7.51 -24.72
C LEU A 453 1.81 8.71 -25.04
N SER A 454 0.67 8.44 -25.69
CA SER A 454 -0.34 9.45 -25.99
C SER A 454 -0.88 10.11 -24.71
N LEU A 455 -1.19 9.32 -23.68
CA LEU A 455 -1.68 9.83 -22.39
C LEU A 455 -0.64 10.70 -21.67
N MET A 456 0.65 10.43 -21.86
CA MET A 456 1.75 11.25 -21.31
C MET A 456 2.04 12.50 -22.15
N GLY A 457 1.33 12.71 -23.26
CA GLY A 457 1.56 13.84 -24.17
C GLY A 457 2.84 13.71 -24.99
N ILE A 458 3.41 12.51 -25.10
CA ILE A 458 4.61 12.21 -25.88
C ILE A 458 4.22 12.15 -27.36
N ARG A 459 5.04 12.74 -28.23
CA ARG A 459 4.88 12.71 -29.68
C ARG A 459 6.07 12.01 -30.31
N PRO A 460 6.00 11.55 -31.58
CA PRO A 460 7.14 10.93 -32.27
C PRO A 460 8.42 11.78 -32.24
N GLU A 461 8.27 13.10 -32.20
CA GLU A 461 9.35 14.07 -32.21
C GLU A 461 9.86 14.47 -30.82
N THR A 462 9.21 14.01 -29.74
CA THR A 462 9.58 14.29 -28.34
C THR A 462 10.86 13.54 -27.98
N THR A 463 11.75 14.18 -27.23
CA THR A 463 12.89 13.51 -26.60
C THR A 463 12.47 12.99 -25.22
N VAL A 464 12.59 11.70 -24.97
CA VAL A 464 12.20 11.08 -23.68
C VAL A 464 13.41 10.85 -22.78
N VAL A 465 13.37 11.38 -21.57
CA VAL A 465 14.40 11.17 -20.55
C VAL A 465 13.88 10.25 -19.46
N LEU A 466 14.53 9.10 -19.30
CA LEU A 466 14.15 8.08 -18.32
C LEU A 466 15.00 8.21 -17.06
N VAL A 467 14.32 8.40 -15.92
CA VAL A 467 14.92 8.59 -14.60
C VAL A 467 14.61 7.37 -13.76
N TYR A 468 15.65 6.75 -13.20
CA TYR A 468 15.53 5.56 -12.35
C TYR A 468 16.05 5.84 -10.93
N GLY A 469 15.72 4.95 -10.00
CA GLY A 469 16.29 4.92 -8.65
C GLY A 469 17.61 4.14 -8.62
N GLU A 470 17.61 2.98 -7.97
CA GLU A 470 18.79 2.11 -7.90
C GLU A 470 18.86 1.06 -9.05
N LYS A 471 17.73 0.84 -9.73
CA LYS A 471 17.56 -0.24 -10.73
C LYS A 471 17.56 0.33 -12.15
N VAL A 472 18.71 0.29 -12.82
CA VAL A 472 18.85 0.76 -14.21
C VAL A 472 17.94 -0.02 -15.17
N GLN A 473 17.67 -1.30 -14.87
CA GLN A 473 16.76 -2.13 -15.64
C GLN A 473 15.32 -1.59 -15.72
N ASP A 474 14.88 -0.78 -14.75
CA ASP A 474 13.55 -0.15 -14.78
C ASP A 474 13.46 0.87 -15.93
N ALA A 475 14.50 1.69 -16.11
CA ALA A 475 14.60 2.62 -17.23
C ALA A 475 14.77 1.90 -18.56
N THR A 476 15.68 0.93 -18.63
CA THR A 476 15.90 0.23 -19.91
C THR A 476 14.68 -0.58 -20.36
N LEU A 477 13.83 -1.08 -19.45
CA LEU A 477 12.58 -1.74 -19.81
C LEU A 477 11.56 -0.78 -20.44
N VAL A 478 11.41 0.44 -19.91
CA VAL A 478 10.61 1.48 -20.56
C VAL A 478 11.25 1.91 -21.88
N GLY A 479 12.58 1.90 -21.96
CA GLY A 479 13.31 2.00 -23.22
C GLY A 479 12.89 0.95 -24.25
N MET A 480 12.69 -0.31 -23.85
CA MET A 480 12.15 -1.35 -24.75
C MET A 480 10.74 -1.04 -25.24
N ALA A 481 9.91 -0.39 -24.42
CA ALA A 481 8.58 0.06 -24.83
C ALA A 481 8.66 1.14 -25.91
N LEU A 482 9.58 2.10 -25.74
CA LEU A 482 9.87 3.14 -26.73
C LEU A 482 10.39 2.53 -28.03
N GLU A 483 11.35 1.62 -27.95
CA GLU A 483 11.90 0.89 -29.09
C GLU A 483 10.82 0.10 -29.86
N ARG A 484 9.92 -0.60 -29.14
CA ARG A 484 8.84 -1.41 -29.73
C ARG A 484 7.88 -0.57 -30.57
N VAL A 485 7.60 0.66 -30.16
CA VAL A 485 6.76 1.59 -30.93
C VAL A 485 7.54 2.42 -31.96
N GLY A 486 8.86 2.22 -32.06
CA GLY A 486 9.75 2.95 -32.97
C GLY A 486 10.16 4.34 -32.49
N HIS A 487 10.05 4.63 -31.19
CA HIS A 487 10.49 5.89 -30.58
C HIS A 487 12.00 5.85 -30.29
N ALA A 488 12.80 6.36 -31.23
CA ALA A 488 14.26 6.26 -31.16
C ALA A 488 14.92 7.31 -30.24
N ASP A 489 14.25 8.42 -29.96
CA ASP A 489 14.85 9.57 -29.27
C ASP A 489 14.63 9.51 -27.76
N TYR A 490 15.38 8.65 -27.08
CA TYR A 490 15.34 8.53 -25.63
C TYR A 490 16.72 8.37 -25.01
N SER A 491 16.85 8.86 -23.78
CA SER A 491 18.09 8.81 -23.00
C SER A 491 17.83 8.44 -21.55
N LEU A 492 18.79 7.79 -20.92
CA LEU A 492 18.79 7.52 -19.48
C LEU A 492 19.53 8.64 -18.73
N LEU A 493 18.99 9.08 -17.59
CA LEU A 493 19.69 10.00 -16.71
C LEU A 493 20.81 9.27 -15.95
N SER A 494 22.07 9.67 -16.17
CA SER A 494 23.24 9.08 -15.52
C SER A 494 23.12 9.16 -14.00
N GLY A 495 23.24 8.01 -13.33
CA GLY A 495 23.12 7.89 -11.87
C GLY A 495 21.70 8.14 -11.33
N GLY A 496 20.72 8.30 -12.22
CA GLY A 496 19.31 8.43 -11.88
C GLY A 496 18.97 9.63 -10.99
N PHE A 497 17.85 9.53 -10.27
CA PHE A 497 17.46 10.54 -9.29
C PHE A 497 18.44 10.69 -8.11
N PRO A 498 19.10 9.63 -7.59
CA PRO A 498 20.12 9.79 -6.56
C PRO A 498 21.22 10.78 -6.98
N GLN A 499 21.73 10.68 -8.21
CA GLN A 499 22.72 11.63 -8.74
C GLN A 499 22.17 13.05 -8.90
N TRP A 500 20.90 13.20 -9.31
CA TRP A 500 20.23 14.51 -9.36
C TRP A 500 20.22 15.19 -7.99
N LYS A 501 19.88 14.42 -6.94
CA LYS A 501 19.80 14.90 -5.56
C LYS A 501 21.18 15.26 -4.99
N THR A 502 22.19 14.41 -5.20
CA THR A 502 23.56 14.70 -4.73
C THR A 502 24.20 15.87 -5.47
N SER A 503 23.76 16.16 -6.71
CA SER A 503 24.17 17.35 -7.47
C SER A 503 23.55 18.66 -6.95
N GLY A 504 22.67 18.62 -5.94
CA GLY A 504 22.05 19.81 -5.36
C GLY A 504 21.07 20.53 -6.30
N LEU A 505 20.57 19.84 -7.31
CA LEU A 505 19.64 20.39 -8.29
C LEU A 505 18.22 20.49 -7.73
N SER A 506 17.42 21.43 -8.26
CA SER A 506 16.06 21.68 -7.79
C SER A 506 15.17 20.45 -7.95
N THR A 507 14.31 20.21 -6.96
CA THR A 507 13.26 19.20 -6.99
C THR A 507 11.89 19.85 -6.85
N ASP A 508 10.87 19.20 -7.40
CA ASP A 508 9.46 19.59 -7.27
C ASP A 508 8.65 18.46 -6.60
N THR A 509 7.46 18.79 -6.13
CA THR A 509 6.43 17.84 -5.65
C THR A 509 5.10 18.01 -6.38
N ARG A 510 4.99 19.01 -7.26
CA ARG A 510 3.81 19.24 -8.10
C ARG A 510 3.74 18.24 -9.24
N LEU A 511 2.59 17.60 -9.38
CA LEU A 511 2.32 16.74 -10.53
C LEU A 511 2.30 17.57 -11.82
N PRO A 512 2.99 17.14 -12.89
CA PRO A 512 2.98 17.85 -14.16
C PRO A 512 1.59 17.83 -14.79
N GLU A 513 1.19 18.95 -15.38
CA GLU A 513 0.01 19.01 -16.25
C GLU A 513 0.40 18.55 -17.66
N THR A 514 -0.36 17.64 -18.26
CA THR A 514 -0.18 17.23 -19.65
C THR A 514 -1.52 17.08 -20.36
N ALA A 515 -1.56 17.53 -21.60
CA ALA A 515 -2.65 17.20 -22.50
C ALA A 515 -2.24 15.94 -23.29
N ALA A 516 -3.18 15.00 -23.43
CA ALA A 516 -2.95 13.83 -24.25
C ALA A 516 -2.57 14.25 -25.69
N SER A 517 -1.59 13.56 -26.26
CA SER A 517 -1.17 13.68 -27.66
C SER A 517 -1.80 12.56 -28.50
N VAL A 518 -1.41 12.50 -29.77
CA VAL A 518 -1.68 11.36 -30.64
C VAL A 518 -0.35 10.76 -31.04
N TYR A 519 -0.04 9.58 -30.49
CA TYR A 519 1.12 8.79 -30.89
C TYR A 519 0.68 7.72 -31.90
N PRO A 520 1.23 7.71 -33.13
CA PRO A 520 0.85 6.73 -34.15
C PRO A 520 1.38 5.33 -33.79
N ASP A 521 0.53 4.31 -33.93
CA ASP A 521 1.01 2.94 -33.95
C ASP A 521 1.59 2.64 -35.34
N THR A 522 2.88 2.35 -35.37
CA THR A 522 3.60 1.99 -36.60
C THR A 522 3.96 0.51 -36.65
N ASN A 523 3.64 -0.25 -35.59
CA ASN A 523 3.95 -1.67 -35.41
C ASN A 523 5.38 -2.04 -35.89
N GLN A 524 6.37 -1.30 -35.41
CA GLN A 524 7.77 -1.42 -35.84
C GLN A 524 8.61 -2.39 -35.02
N ASP A 525 7.98 -3.29 -34.25
CA ASP A 525 8.71 -4.26 -33.43
C ASP A 525 9.50 -5.24 -34.31
N ARG A 526 10.81 -5.00 -34.42
CA ARG A 526 11.74 -5.77 -35.25
C ARG A 526 12.74 -6.59 -34.43
N PHE A 527 12.70 -6.47 -33.11
CA PHE A 527 13.69 -7.06 -32.23
C PHE A 527 13.08 -8.06 -31.24
N SER A 528 11.80 -7.96 -30.90
CA SER A 528 11.16 -8.93 -30.01
C SER A 528 10.95 -10.27 -30.72
N VAL A 529 11.32 -11.37 -30.07
CA VAL A 529 11.14 -12.73 -30.59
C VAL A 529 10.35 -13.60 -29.63
N ASN A 530 9.65 -14.59 -30.16
CA ASN A 530 8.96 -15.61 -29.37
C ASN A 530 9.81 -16.88 -29.23
N TYR A 531 9.36 -17.80 -28.37
CA TYR A 531 10.07 -19.05 -28.12
C TYR A 531 10.33 -19.91 -29.36
N LYS A 532 9.46 -19.86 -30.39
CA LYS A 532 9.65 -20.66 -31.63
C LYS A 532 10.85 -20.16 -32.42
N THR A 533 10.99 -18.84 -32.53
CA THR A 533 12.15 -18.22 -33.17
C THR A 533 13.43 -18.56 -32.39
N VAL A 534 13.40 -18.48 -31.06
CA VAL A 534 14.55 -18.85 -30.22
C VAL A 534 14.91 -20.33 -30.40
N LEU A 535 13.93 -21.24 -30.37
CA LEU A 535 14.14 -22.67 -30.60
C LEU A 535 14.78 -22.95 -31.96
N SER A 536 14.31 -22.29 -33.02
CA SER A 536 14.92 -22.42 -34.35
C SER A 536 16.39 -22.00 -34.36
N HIS A 537 16.75 -20.95 -33.60
CA HIS A 537 18.15 -20.54 -33.47
C HIS A 537 18.99 -21.52 -32.63
N VAL A 538 18.41 -22.14 -31.60
CA VAL A 538 19.04 -23.22 -30.83
C VAL A 538 19.32 -24.42 -31.73
N GLU A 539 18.32 -24.90 -32.47
CA GLU A 539 18.43 -26.09 -33.32
C GLU A 539 19.42 -25.92 -34.46
N ASN A 540 19.48 -24.72 -35.06
CA ASN A 540 20.34 -24.43 -36.21
C ASN A 540 21.69 -23.80 -35.83
N ASN A 541 21.91 -23.48 -34.55
CA ASN A 541 23.10 -22.78 -34.06
C ASN A 541 23.43 -21.49 -34.85
N THR A 542 22.40 -20.67 -35.08
CA THR A 542 22.49 -19.47 -35.96
C THR A 542 22.53 -18.14 -35.20
N ALA A 543 22.40 -18.16 -33.87
CA ALA A 543 22.51 -16.98 -33.02
C ALA A 543 23.24 -17.31 -31.72
N LEU A 544 23.95 -16.32 -31.16
CA LEU A 544 24.44 -16.40 -29.78
C LEU A 544 23.29 -16.09 -28.83
N ILE A 545 22.96 -17.02 -27.95
CA ILE A 545 21.95 -16.81 -26.91
C ILE A 545 22.64 -16.36 -25.64
N LEU A 546 22.29 -15.18 -25.16
CA LEU A 546 22.88 -14.57 -23.96
C LEU A 546 21.87 -14.62 -22.82
N ASP A 547 22.15 -15.47 -21.83
CA ASP A 547 21.37 -15.56 -20.59
C ASP A 547 21.97 -14.60 -19.56
N VAL A 548 21.24 -13.54 -19.22
CA VAL A 548 21.74 -12.51 -18.30
C VAL A 548 21.30 -12.70 -16.86
N ARG A 549 20.73 -13.86 -16.51
CA ARG A 549 20.38 -14.19 -15.12
C ARG A 549 21.64 -14.42 -14.28
N PRO A 550 21.55 -14.31 -12.94
CA PRO A 550 22.63 -14.73 -12.05
C PRO A 550 23.00 -16.21 -12.28
N GLU A 551 24.29 -16.52 -12.11
CA GLU A 551 24.87 -17.83 -12.46
C GLU A 551 24.13 -19.01 -11.82
N ALA A 552 23.69 -18.88 -10.56
CA ALA A 552 22.97 -19.94 -9.84
C ALA A 552 21.61 -20.32 -10.49
N TYR A 553 20.95 -19.37 -11.16
CA TYR A 553 19.70 -19.63 -11.89
C TYR A 553 19.98 -20.26 -13.26
N TYR A 554 21.05 -19.82 -13.92
CA TYR A 554 21.51 -20.40 -15.17
C TYR A 554 21.96 -21.86 -14.98
N SER A 555 22.74 -22.17 -13.95
CA SER A 555 23.22 -23.52 -13.67
C SER A 555 22.09 -24.48 -13.23
N GLY A 556 20.96 -23.93 -12.77
CA GLY A 556 19.85 -24.70 -12.22
C GLY A 556 20.01 -25.05 -10.73
N GLU A 557 21.03 -24.51 -10.05
CA GLU A 557 21.16 -24.62 -8.58
C GLU A 557 20.01 -23.92 -7.85
N LYS A 558 19.50 -22.83 -8.43
CA LYS A 558 18.29 -22.14 -7.99
C LYS A 558 17.27 -22.09 -9.12
N SER A 559 15.99 -22.17 -8.78
CA SER A 559 14.89 -21.94 -9.72
C SER A 559 13.69 -21.38 -8.99
N ASP A 560 13.12 -20.32 -9.57
CA ASP A 560 11.81 -19.78 -9.20
C ASP A 560 10.74 -20.16 -10.26
N GLU A 561 11.12 -20.96 -11.26
CA GLU A 561 10.30 -21.36 -12.40
C GLU A 561 10.09 -22.89 -12.45
N ALA A 562 9.15 -23.33 -13.29
CA ALA A 562 8.70 -24.72 -13.38
C ALA A 562 9.83 -25.75 -13.61
N ARG A 563 10.91 -25.34 -14.29
CA ARG A 563 12.10 -26.17 -14.54
C ARG A 563 13.38 -25.37 -14.26
N PRO A 564 14.35 -25.92 -13.49
CA PRO A 564 15.65 -25.30 -13.29
C PRO A 564 16.52 -25.44 -14.56
N GLY A 565 17.50 -24.54 -14.72
CA GLY A 565 18.48 -24.60 -15.80
C GLY A 565 18.40 -23.42 -16.76
N HIS A 566 18.87 -23.64 -17.99
CA HIS A 566 18.97 -22.65 -19.05
C HIS A 566 18.66 -23.22 -20.44
N ILE A 567 18.55 -22.32 -21.42
CA ILE A 567 18.34 -22.64 -22.84
C ILE A 567 19.64 -23.27 -23.39
N PRO A 568 19.62 -24.46 -24.01
CA PRO A 568 20.83 -25.09 -24.54
C PRO A 568 21.60 -24.19 -25.50
N GLY A 569 22.92 -24.16 -25.36
CA GLY A 569 23.83 -23.30 -26.12
C GLY A 569 23.92 -21.87 -25.59
N ALA A 570 23.13 -21.49 -24.57
CA ALA A 570 23.18 -20.14 -24.02
C ALA A 570 24.46 -19.88 -23.22
N VAL A 571 25.09 -18.75 -23.48
CA VAL A 571 26.22 -18.23 -22.72
C VAL A 571 25.69 -17.37 -21.57
N ASN A 572 26.16 -17.61 -20.35
CA ASN A 572 25.76 -16.82 -19.20
C ASN A 572 26.64 -15.58 -19.02
N ARG A 573 26.00 -14.41 -18.91
CA ARG A 573 26.64 -13.17 -18.45
C ARG A 573 25.66 -12.39 -17.57
N PRO A 574 25.74 -12.51 -16.24
CA PRO A 574 24.85 -11.81 -15.33
C PRO A 574 24.79 -10.29 -15.57
N PHE A 575 23.59 -9.72 -15.61
CA PHE A 575 23.34 -8.30 -15.91
C PHE A 575 24.02 -7.33 -14.93
N ASP A 576 24.19 -7.73 -13.66
CA ASP A 576 24.83 -6.92 -12.62
C ASP A 576 26.31 -6.65 -12.90
N MET A 577 26.94 -7.44 -13.79
CA MET A 577 28.29 -7.20 -14.26
C MET A 577 28.42 -6.00 -15.21
N ASP A 578 27.32 -5.44 -15.72
CA ASP A 578 27.31 -4.24 -16.58
C ASP A 578 27.30 -2.94 -15.78
N THR A 579 26.99 -3.00 -14.49
CA THR A 579 26.85 -1.84 -13.60
C THR A 579 27.90 -1.81 -12.50
N GLN A 580 28.11 -0.64 -11.92
CA GLN A 580 28.96 -0.41 -10.76
C GLN A 580 28.28 0.56 -9.80
N LYS A 581 28.65 0.49 -8.51
CA LYS A 581 28.26 1.50 -7.53
C LYS A 581 29.28 2.63 -7.52
N ALA A 582 28.81 3.88 -7.57
CA ALA A 582 29.61 5.09 -7.43
C ALA A 582 29.07 5.92 -6.26
N GLY A 583 29.57 5.65 -5.06
CA GLY A 583 28.96 6.19 -3.84
C GLY A 583 27.55 5.62 -3.65
N ASP A 584 26.54 6.50 -3.54
CA ASP A 584 25.12 6.14 -3.39
C ASP A 584 24.39 5.96 -4.73
N THR A 585 25.09 6.05 -5.87
CA THR A 585 24.50 5.88 -7.21
C THR A 585 24.85 4.53 -7.83
N VAL A 586 23.99 4.07 -8.75
CA VAL A 586 24.24 2.91 -9.61
C VAL A 586 24.33 3.40 -11.05
N GLU A 587 25.45 3.09 -11.69
CA GLU A 587 25.79 3.54 -13.04
C GLU A 587 26.29 2.38 -13.88
N PHE A 588 26.20 2.52 -15.21
CA PHE A 588 26.88 1.61 -16.11
C PHE A 588 28.39 1.73 -15.94
N LYS A 589 29.11 0.61 -16.08
CA LYS A 589 30.57 0.63 -16.15
C LYS A 589 31.04 1.45 -17.35
N PRO A 590 32.29 1.96 -17.33
CA PRO A 590 32.85 2.66 -18.47
C PRO A 590 32.70 1.87 -19.78
N VAL A 591 32.33 2.56 -20.86
CA VAL A 591 32.05 1.94 -22.17
C VAL A 591 33.20 1.06 -22.65
N GLN A 592 34.46 1.45 -22.36
CA GLN A 592 35.63 0.67 -22.74
C GLN A 592 35.74 -0.67 -21.99
N GLU A 593 35.34 -0.71 -20.71
CA GLU A 593 35.30 -1.96 -19.95
C GLU A 593 34.20 -2.89 -20.43
N LEU A 594 33.01 -2.34 -20.68
CA LEU A 594 31.88 -3.07 -21.26
C LEU A 594 32.24 -3.65 -22.63
N LYS A 595 32.84 -2.83 -23.50
CA LYS A 595 33.35 -3.27 -24.81
C LYS A 595 34.29 -4.46 -24.68
N THR A 596 35.31 -4.34 -23.81
CA THR A 596 36.29 -5.39 -23.58
C THR A 596 35.66 -6.68 -23.03
N ALA A 597 34.61 -6.56 -22.20
CA ALA A 597 33.90 -7.71 -21.67
C ALA A 597 33.06 -8.42 -22.75
N TYR A 598 32.32 -7.67 -23.57
CA TYR A 598 31.43 -8.22 -24.60
C TYR A 598 32.19 -8.75 -25.83
N GLU A 599 33.34 -8.19 -26.20
CA GLU A 599 34.19 -8.71 -27.29
C GLU A 599 34.74 -10.12 -27.01
N LYS A 600 34.79 -10.56 -25.75
CA LYS A 600 35.17 -11.93 -25.38
C LYS A 600 34.07 -12.95 -25.61
N ILE A 601 32.83 -12.49 -25.72
CA ILE A 601 31.62 -13.33 -25.79
C ILE A 601 31.03 -13.27 -27.20
N ILE A 602 30.87 -12.07 -27.74
CA ILE A 602 30.20 -11.84 -29.02
C ILE A 602 31.27 -11.61 -30.10
N PRO A 603 31.33 -12.45 -31.14
CA PRO A 603 32.47 -12.48 -32.07
C PRO A 603 32.58 -11.25 -32.98
N SER A 604 31.48 -10.52 -33.22
CA SER A 604 31.50 -9.26 -33.97
C SER A 604 30.25 -8.44 -33.66
N LYS A 605 30.27 -7.13 -34.00
CA LYS A 605 29.10 -6.25 -33.85
C LYS A 605 27.89 -6.66 -34.69
N HIS A 606 28.13 -7.42 -35.76
CA HIS A 606 27.12 -7.93 -36.70
C HIS A 606 26.66 -9.37 -36.40
N ALA A 607 27.18 -9.97 -35.33
CA ALA A 607 26.71 -11.28 -34.88
C ALA A 607 25.26 -11.17 -34.41
N LEU A 608 24.45 -12.17 -34.75
CA LEU A 608 23.07 -12.24 -34.25
C LEU A 608 23.09 -12.68 -32.79
N VAL A 609 22.59 -11.81 -31.90
CA VAL A 609 22.54 -12.06 -30.45
C VAL A 609 21.08 -12.06 -30.00
N ILE A 610 20.67 -13.08 -29.26
CA ILE A 610 19.37 -13.13 -28.57
C ILE A 610 19.61 -12.96 -27.08
N VAL A 611 19.13 -11.87 -26.49
CA VAL A 611 19.28 -11.60 -25.06
C VAL A 611 18.01 -11.99 -24.32
N HIS A 612 18.13 -12.73 -23.22
CA HIS A 612 17.01 -13.09 -22.37
C HIS A 612 17.40 -13.15 -20.89
N CYS A 613 16.40 -13.09 -20.01
CA CYS A 613 16.56 -13.36 -18.59
C CYS A 613 15.40 -14.24 -18.10
N ARG A 614 14.80 -13.92 -16.95
CA ARG A 614 13.58 -14.58 -16.46
C ARG A 614 12.33 -14.10 -17.19
N THR A 615 12.05 -12.80 -17.16
CA THR A 615 10.84 -12.15 -17.72
C THR A 615 11.16 -10.89 -18.54
N GLY A 616 12.31 -10.85 -19.22
CA GLY A 616 12.70 -9.75 -20.10
C GLY A 616 13.25 -8.48 -19.41
N HIS A 617 12.95 -8.25 -18.13
CA HIS A 617 13.33 -7.03 -17.39
C HIS A 617 14.85 -6.80 -17.33
N GLN A 618 15.65 -7.74 -16.81
CA GLN A 618 17.12 -7.58 -16.77
C GLN A 618 17.75 -7.64 -18.17
N ALA A 619 17.14 -8.40 -19.08
CA ALA A 619 17.59 -8.48 -20.47
C ALA A 619 17.50 -7.14 -21.20
N SER A 620 16.54 -6.28 -20.84
CA SER A 620 16.44 -4.92 -21.38
C SER A 620 17.69 -4.07 -21.09
N GLN A 621 18.34 -4.26 -19.93
CA GLN A 621 19.56 -3.56 -19.57
C GLN A 621 20.72 -3.94 -20.50
N THR A 622 20.95 -5.24 -20.69
CA THR A 622 22.00 -5.71 -21.59
C THR A 622 21.69 -5.39 -23.05
N PHE A 623 20.42 -5.44 -23.46
CA PHE A 623 20.00 -4.96 -24.78
C PHE A 623 20.40 -3.50 -25.00
N PHE A 624 20.12 -2.64 -24.02
CA PHE A 624 20.48 -1.23 -24.06
C PHE A 624 21.99 -1.04 -24.15
N VAL A 625 22.79 -1.76 -23.35
CA VAL A 625 24.26 -1.71 -23.41
C VAL A 625 24.77 -2.09 -24.80
N LEU A 626 24.34 -3.23 -25.32
CA LEU A 626 24.78 -3.74 -26.62
C LEU A 626 24.42 -2.76 -27.74
N LYS A 627 23.16 -2.29 -27.78
CA LYS A 627 22.66 -1.44 -28.85
C LYS A 627 23.21 -0.02 -28.76
N HIS A 628 22.97 0.66 -27.63
CA HIS A 628 23.16 2.11 -27.50
C HIS A 628 24.55 2.51 -27.04
N LEU A 629 25.24 1.67 -26.27
CA LEU A 629 26.58 2.00 -25.76
C LEU A 629 27.69 1.39 -26.61
N LEU A 630 27.47 0.18 -27.14
CA LEU A 630 28.49 -0.58 -27.86
C LEU A 630 28.28 -0.65 -29.38
N GLY A 631 27.06 -0.35 -29.86
CA GLY A 631 26.74 -0.29 -31.29
C GLY A 631 26.66 -1.65 -31.98
N TYR A 632 26.18 -2.68 -31.28
CA TYR A 632 25.77 -3.94 -31.91
C TYR A 632 24.44 -3.71 -32.64
N ASP A 633 24.32 -4.23 -33.87
CA ASP A 633 23.20 -3.90 -34.77
C ASP A 633 22.17 -5.03 -34.94
N ARG A 634 22.53 -6.27 -34.58
CA ARG A 634 21.68 -7.46 -34.72
C ARG A 634 21.37 -8.11 -33.38
N ILE A 635 20.59 -7.41 -32.58
CA ILE A 635 20.17 -7.85 -31.24
C ILE A 635 18.67 -8.14 -31.26
N LEU A 636 18.30 -9.33 -30.82
CA LEU A 636 16.93 -9.75 -30.59
C LEU A 636 16.69 -9.89 -29.08
N TRP A 637 15.47 -9.63 -28.65
CA TRP A 637 15.07 -9.70 -27.25
C TRP A 637 13.96 -10.75 -27.08
N TYR A 638 14.24 -11.75 -26.25
CA TYR A 638 13.24 -12.73 -25.88
C TYR A 638 12.55 -12.30 -24.58
N ASP A 639 11.51 -11.49 -24.75
CA ASP A 639 10.72 -10.83 -23.70
C ASP A 639 10.17 -11.83 -22.66
N ALA A 640 9.54 -12.91 -23.14
CA ALA A 640 8.95 -13.95 -22.31
C ALA A 640 9.98 -14.77 -21.50
N GLY A 641 11.23 -14.79 -21.95
CA GLY A 641 12.39 -15.31 -21.21
C GLY A 641 12.28 -16.75 -20.72
N TRP A 642 12.98 -17.02 -19.61
CA TRP A 642 13.01 -18.33 -18.97
C TRP A 642 11.64 -18.75 -18.43
N THR A 643 10.77 -17.80 -18.02
CA THR A 643 9.44 -18.13 -17.51
C THR A 643 8.60 -18.88 -18.55
N GLU A 644 8.52 -18.40 -19.79
CA GLU A 644 7.84 -19.14 -20.86
C GLU A 644 8.59 -20.43 -21.21
N TRP A 645 9.92 -20.36 -21.34
CA TRP A 645 10.71 -21.50 -21.77
C TRP A 645 10.60 -22.68 -20.79
N ALA A 646 10.71 -22.41 -19.50
CA ALA A 646 10.62 -23.39 -18.43
C ALA A 646 9.21 -23.98 -18.29
N ALA A 647 8.16 -23.22 -18.58
CA ALA A 647 6.78 -23.71 -18.52
C ALA A 647 6.43 -24.68 -19.68
N ARG A 648 7.12 -24.57 -20.82
CA ARG A 648 6.90 -25.38 -22.02
C ARG A 648 7.70 -26.67 -22.00
N VAL A 649 7.10 -27.75 -21.51
CA VAL A 649 7.75 -29.08 -21.33
C VAL A 649 8.40 -29.64 -22.60
N GLU A 650 7.90 -29.25 -23.77
CA GLU A 650 8.42 -29.62 -25.09
C GLU A 650 9.77 -28.98 -25.44
N LEU A 651 10.15 -27.90 -24.77
CA LEU A 651 11.40 -27.18 -25.04
C LEU A 651 12.58 -27.79 -24.29
N PRO A 652 13.77 -27.87 -24.93
CA PRO A 652 14.94 -28.49 -24.34
C PRO A 652 15.54 -27.60 -23.24
N VAL A 653 16.12 -28.23 -22.21
CA VAL A 653 16.70 -27.56 -21.05
C VAL A 653 18.05 -28.19 -20.73
N LYS A 654 19.02 -27.35 -20.35
CA LYS A 654 20.33 -27.78 -19.87
C LYS A 654 20.58 -27.28 -18.44
N THR A 655 21.37 -28.02 -17.68
CA THR A 655 21.82 -27.66 -16.32
C THR A 655 23.34 -27.69 -16.23
N GLY A 656 23.89 -27.11 -15.16
CA GLY A 656 25.32 -26.92 -14.98
C GLY A 656 25.85 -25.65 -15.66
N LYS A 657 27.16 -25.42 -15.56
CA LYS A 657 27.82 -24.16 -15.97
C LYS A 657 28.24 -24.12 -17.44
N THR A 658 28.01 -25.20 -18.18
CA THR A 658 28.46 -25.33 -19.58
C THR A 658 27.32 -24.97 -20.53
N PRO A 659 27.56 -24.15 -21.58
CA PRO A 659 26.57 -23.75 -22.57
C PRO A 659 25.84 -24.91 -23.22
#